data_AF-A0A1S1PEQ5-F1
#
_entry.id   AF-A0A1S1PEQ5-F1
#
_cell.length_a   1.000
_cell.length_b   1.000
_cell.length_c   1.000
_cell.angle_alpha   90.00
_cell.angle_beta   90.00
_cell.angle_gamma   90.00
#
_symmetry.space_group_name_H-M   'P 1'
#
loop_
_entity.id
_entity.type
_entity.pdbx_description
1 polymer ?
#
loop_
_entity_poly.entity_id
_entity_poly.type
_entity_poly.pdbx_seq_one_letter_code
_entity_poly.pdbx_strand_id
1 'polypeptide(L)'
;MLPFDSNDYRRRVLAAVHARGGAEQSDPFELYDIPIEEAPRLSDEQVRVRVDAVWAFWQRSRDHPRYRGVIIALLGLHDELSAALATAASRAELAARVGAAREARDGERFAELDAAVRRLVSRFGGLPGDKLAGLRALAAAHGVDDAAFALRTRRYRVLPAGTPERADATSTRRPVPAEVIRQVRADLDELGRIAGVTPPRSLFDLLGIAPGASREEIRAVRDAAAARNRERRPDRRRALLDDLLTAVRALLVDGDPEAYLDALVEPVKIVLRPRVATAVLIEDRLLPSAAAELVAAAETEGLDPGRARAVVADLAREHGVDAPVVARTPRSGAGSPAGGPSTGAAFDGDAGDGPGSDGPGSGGRGSGGRGGPSPVNPVPVRPEPVRAADWQSALSRARAALRAGRPIAASDEITRAREIAGETLPPIRAVGDEVERAIRAAGERWRAIVAELAANRQHAVVRLADELARLGADVPGPDGRVLDEVRAAAQARCAQTDDLVRRARAQSGPERIRLAREALALAADHDEAQELAGTSSSGAHQPQPQPQPQPQPQPQPQPQPSASASASTATAASDAAAAVGSGADPLPASNRPGRPPAGQPAGQPSGQRVEAGRTAEAERVVEPPSGVAARWDGASVVISWRPTTTPGEARYRIRRITADGNSRAVGVTSATTIEDGGVFRGASIPEYEVIAGIDGAWSRPARWPSPAPTLVPTPTPVPIATPVPGPAAAPGTGPARAPEPARDAATRPEPAAATSGAHAESGGHVEPGRRVEPGAHAESAARVEAGPPSGLPLFVVPPPGPHTAADDVGPVPDLRMVDGRLCWTWPVGCTEMMVTARADLPPAGAQELGSTTRKVTNTRYDIDGGFLLPAVRPLHVALFACVRVRGELVVAGTAAGRCLVDPAGGLTVVGPEPHGGAGAAAAGVAGSNQGPERTT
;
A
#
# COMPACT_ATOMS: atom_id res chain seq x y z
N MET A 1 18.53 29.25 40.24
CA MET A 1 17.24 28.66 40.64
C MET A 1 16.45 29.66 41.48
N LEU A 2 15.21 29.97 41.11
CA LEU A 2 14.34 30.90 41.83
C LEU A 2 13.45 30.19 42.88
N PRO A 3 12.88 30.91 43.87
CA PRO A 3 11.80 30.40 44.72
C PRO A 3 10.61 29.90 43.89
N PHE A 4 9.85 28.95 44.42
CA PHE A 4 8.67 28.40 43.74
C PHE A 4 7.44 29.30 43.92
N ASP A 5 6.86 29.79 42.81
CA ASP A 5 5.62 30.57 42.78
C ASP A 5 4.46 29.72 42.22
N SER A 6 3.45 29.45 43.05
CA SER A 6 2.27 28.64 42.69
C SER A 6 1.30 29.30 41.69
N ASN A 7 1.44 30.60 41.43
CA ASN A 7 0.67 31.34 40.43
C ASN A 7 1.42 31.41 39.09
N ASP A 8 2.72 31.70 39.09
CA ASP A 8 3.51 31.64 37.86
C ASP A 8 3.56 30.20 37.31
N TYR A 9 3.81 29.21 38.18
CA TYR A 9 3.79 27.79 37.79
C TYR A 9 2.46 27.37 37.13
N ARG A 10 1.31 27.86 37.64
CA ARG A 10 0.00 27.63 37.02
C ARG A 10 -0.15 28.28 35.65
N ARG A 11 0.42 29.48 35.48
CA ARG A 11 0.35 30.26 34.23
C ARG A 11 1.31 29.78 33.15
N ARG A 12 2.52 29.35 33.53
CA ARG A 12 3.63 29.03 32.62
C ARG A 12 3.77 27.53 32.38
N VAL A 13 3.76 26.71 33.44
CA VAL A 13 3.93 25.25 33.31
C VAL A 13 2.59 24.55 33.10
N LEU A 14 1.67 24.56 34.08
CA LEU A 14 0.44 23.77 33.97
C LEU A 14 -0.46 24.19 32.79
N ALA A 15 -0.44 25.46 32.39
CA ALA A 15 -1.15 25.90 31.19
C ALA A 15 -0.56 25.30 29.90
N ALA A 16 0.77 25.19 29.78
CA ALA A 16 1.44 24.59 28.62
C ALA A 16 1.26 23.07 28.59
N VAL A 17 1.46 22.39 29.72
CA VAL A 17 1.20 20.94 29.89
C VAL A 17 -0.25 20.59 29.53
N HIS A 18 -1.22 21.37 30.01
CA HIS A 18 -2.63 21.20 29.66
C HIS A 18 -2.90 21.51 28.17
N ALA A 19 -2.21 22.48 27.55
CA ALA A 19 -2.41 22.81 26.14
C ALA A 19 -1.89 21.71 25.20
N ARG A 20 -0.77 21.04 25.56
CA ARG A 20 -0.27 19.86 24.85
C ARG A 20 -1.12 18.61 25.09
N GLY A 21 -1.78 18.54 26.25
CA GLY A 21 -2.84 17.57 26.54
C GLY A 21 -2.51 16.50 27.59
N GLY A 22 -1.41 16.64 28.33
CA GLY A 22 -1.06 15.70 29.41
C GLY A 22 0.36 15.85 29.94
N ALA A 23 0.61 15.23 31.10
CA ALA A 23 1.94 15.15 31.71
C ALA A 23 2.95 14.45 30.78
N GLU A 24 2.53 13.33 30.17
CA GLU A 24 3.33 12.45 29.29
C GLU A 24 4.09 13.17 28.14
N GLN A 25 3.64 14.36 27.74
CA GLN A 25 4.23 15.16 26.65
C GLN A 25 5.21 16.24 27.15
N SER A 26 5.64 16.16 28.42
CA SER A 26 6.39 17.21 29.12
C SER A 26 7.53 16.58 29.90
N ASP A 27 8.72 17.16 29.82
CA ASP A 27 9.90 16.57 30.47
C ASP A 27 9.98 16.90 31.98
N PRO A 28 10.68 16.08 32.81
CA PRO A 28 10.71 16.28 34.27
C PRO A 28 11.26 17.65 34.70
N PHE A 29 12.14 18.25 33.90
CA PHE A 29 12.68 19.59 34.16
C PHE A 29 11.59 20.66 34.00
N GLU A 30 10.79 20.61 32.94
CA GLU A 30 9.62 21.48 32.78
C GLU A 30 8.58 21.25 33.89
N LEU A 31 8.28 19.99 34.23
CA LEU A 31 7.24 19.62 35.20
C LEU A 31 7.55 20.10 36.63
N TYR A 32 8.81 20.05 37.07
CA TYR A 32 9.25 20.59 38.36
C TYR A 32 9.79 22.03 38.29
N ASP A 33 9.69 22.68 37.13
CA ASP A 33 10.15 24.06 36.84
C ASP A 33 11.66 24.27 37.08
N ILE A 34 12.46 23.23 36.83
CA ILE A 34 13.92 23.22 37.00
C ILE A 34 14.57 23.62 35.66
N PRO A 35 15.40 24.68 35.58
CA PRO A 35 16.11 25.01 34.35
C PRO A 35 17.11 23.90 33.98
N ILE A 36 17.02 23.38 32.76
CA ILE A 36 17.86 22.28 32.28
C ILE A 36 19.34 22.69 32.14
N GLU A 37 19.56 24.00 31.93
CA GLU A 37 20.86 24.67 31.82
C GLU A 37 21.53 24.86 33.20
N GLU A 38 20.72 24.91 34.27
CA GLU A 38 21.19 24.93 35.66
C GLU A 38 21.37 23.52 36.23
N ALA A 39 20.63 22.52 35.74
CA ALA A 39 20.54 21.17 36.34
C ALA A 39 21.88 20.47 36.68
N PRO A 40 22.98 20.61 35.90
CA PRO A 40 24.30 20.07 36.26
C PRO A 40 25.02 20.79 37.41
N ARG A 41 24.55 21.99 37.81
CA ARG A 41 25.16 22.84 38.86
C ARG A 41 24.35 22.89 40.16
N LEU A 42 23.11 22.42 40.15
CA LEU A 42 22.27 22.34 41.35
C LEU A 42 22.75 21.20 42.26
N SER A 43 22.63 21.37 43.58
CA SER A 43 22.81 20.26 44.51
C SER A 43 21.54 19.40 44.57
N ASP A 44 21.71 18.13 44.97
CA ASP A 44 20.61 17.18 45.06
C ASP A 44 19.56 17.64 46.08
N GLU A 45 19.99 18.30 47.15
CA GLU A 45 19.12 18.96 48.15
C GLU A 45 18.32 20.14 47.55
N GLN A 46 18.92 20.98 46.70
CA GLN A 46 18.19 22.07 46.03
C GLN A 46 17.09 21.54 45.10
N VAL A 47 17.36 20.43 44.42
CA VAL A 47 16.39 19.75 43.56
C VAL A 47 15.29 19.09 44.40
N ARG A 48 15.65 18.36 45.46
CA ARG A 48 14.70 17.72 46.38
C ARG A 48 13.73 18.74 46.98
N VAL A 49 14.24 19.84 47.54
CA VAL A 49 13.43 20.94 48.10
C VAL A 49 12.46 21.53 47.05
N ARG A 50 12.85 21.59 45.77
CA ARG A 50 11.93 22.02 44.71
C ARG A 50 10.87 20.95 44.38
N VAL A 51 11.27 19.70 44.23
CA VAL A 51 10.37 18.56 43.96
C VAL A 51 9.31 18.48 45.07
N ASP A 52 9.72 18.55 46.33
CA ASP A 52 8.85 18.58 47.51
C ASP A 52 7.85 19.77 47.44
N ALA A 53 8.32 20.97 47.12
CA ALA A 53 7.48 22.17 47.05
C ALA A 53 6.42 22.10 45.94
N VAL A 54 6.79 21.58 44.77
CA VAL A 54 5.91 21.40 43.60
C VAL A 54 4.90 20.26 43.86
N TRP A 55 5.36 19.12 44.38
CA TRP A 55 4.51 17.98 44.72
C TRP A 55 3.48 18.34 45.80
N ALA A 56 3.90 19.04 46.85
CA ALA A 56 2.99 19.53 47.88
C ALA A 56 1.97 20.55 47.31
N PHE A 57 2.34 21.32 46.28
CA PHE A 57 1.37 22.15 45.54
C PHE A 57 0.39 21.32 44.69
N TRP A 58 0.84 20.26 44.01
CA TRP A 58 -0.04 19.33 43.29
C TRP A 58 -1.04 18.65 44.25
N GLN A 59 -0.57 18.15 45.40
CA GLN A 59 -1.43 17.55 46.42
C GLN A 59 -2.54 18.49 46.90
N ARG A 60 -2.21 19.76 47.17
CA ARG A 60 -3.18 20.81 47.55
C ARG A 60 -4.11 21.25 46.42
N SER A 61 -3.83 20.86 45.17
CA SER A 61 -4.52 21.33 43.97
C SER A 61 -5.31 20.24 43.23
N ARG A 62 -5.51 19.06 43.85
CA ARG A 62 -6.20 17.89 43.25
C ARG A 62 -7.60 18.20 42.71
N ASP A 63 -8.31 19.13 43.33
CA ASP A 63 -9.67 19.54 42.96
C ASP A 63 -9.71 20.82 42.11
N HIS A 64 -8.58 21.27 41.55
CA HIS A 64 -8.51 22.50 40.75
C HIS A 64 -9.39 22.42 39.47
N PRO A 65 -10.37 23.31 39.28
CA PRO A 65 -11.46 23.13 38.31
C PRO A 65 -11.00 23.02 36.85
N ARG A 66 -9.88 23.67 36.49
CA ARG A 66 -9.29 23.60 35.14
C ARG A 66 -8.21 22.51 35.00
N TYR A 67 -7.59 22.06 36.09
CA TYR A 67 -6.33 21.28 36.02
C TYR A 67 -6.39 19.91 36.70
N ARG A 68 -7.51 19.53 37.32
CA ARG A 68 -7.75 18.24 37.99
C ARG A 68 -7.14 17.04 37.24
N GLY A 69 -7.45 16.85 35.96
CA GLY A 69 -6.97 15.69 35.19
C GLY A 69 -5.44 15.64 35.07
N VAL A 70 -4.82 16.77 34.74
CA VAL A 70 -3.35 16.89 34.64
C VAL A 70 -2.69 16.69 36.01
N ILE A 71 -3.26 17.24 37.07
CA ILE A 71 -2.72 17.15 38.44
C ILE A 71 -2.84 15.72 38.99
N ILE A 72 -3.93 15.00 38.67
CA ILE A 72 -4.08 13.58 39.03
C ILE A 72 -3.03 12.73 38.31
N ALA A 73 -2.76 12.97 37.02
CA ALA A 73 -1.70 12.28 36.29
C ALA A 73 -0.30 12.58 36.88
N LEU A 74 0.03 13.84 37.12
CA LEU A 74 1.30 14.25 37.74
C LEU A 74 1.54 13.64 39.14
N LEU A 75 0.48 13.45 39.92
CA LEU A 75 0.56 12.77 41.22
C LEU A 75 0.75 11.25 41.08
N GLY A 76 0.27 10.62 40.00
CA GLY A 76 0.51 9.20 39.73
C GLY A 76 1.94 8.92 39.21
N LEU A 77 2.51 9.86 38.46
CA LEU A 77 3.88 9.77 37.91
C LEU A 77 4.96 10.29 38.88
N HIS A 78 4.59 10.79 40.07
CA HIS A 78 5.51 11.53 40.93
C HIS A 78 6.78 10.74 41.30
N ASP A 79 6.62 9.49 41.72
CA ASP A 79 7.71 8.65 42.23
C ASP A 79 8.76 8.37 41.13
N GLU A 80 8.31 8.10 39.91
CA GLU A 80 9.18 7.92 38.73
C GLU A 80 9.88 9.22 38.33
N LEU A 81 9.11 10.31 38.17
CA LEU A 81 9.63 11.61 37.74
C LEU A 81 10.59 12.23 38.76
N SER A 82 10.42 11.94 40.05
CA SER A 82 11.31 12.39 41.12
C SER A 82 12.56 11.52 41.25
N ALA A 83 12.45 10.20 41.15
CA ALA A 83 13.59 9.29 41.12
C ALA A 83 14.54 9.60 39.96
N ALA A 84 14.00 9.92 38.78
CA ALA A 84 14.77 10.36 37.61
C ALA A 84 15.62 11.63 37.88
N LEU A 85 15.24 12.45 38.87
CA LEU A 85 15.92 13.69 39.24
C LEU A 85 16.74 13.60 40.55
N ALA A 86 16.74 12.45 41.23
CA ALA A 86 17.20 12.34 42.62
C ALA A 86 18.71 12.57 42.83
N THR A 87 19.56 12.35 41.82
CA THR A 87 21.02 12.47 41.95
C THR A 87 21.64 13.36 40.88
N ALA A 88 22.79 13.97 41.17
CA ALA A 88 23.52 14.79 40.19
C ALA A 88 23.87 14.02 38.91
N ALA A 89 24.20 12.73 39.02
CA ALA A 89 24.53 11.87 37.88
C ALA A 89 23.29 11.59 37.00
N SER A 90 22.19 11.11 37.59
CA SER A 90 20.96 10.81 36.85
C SER A 90 20.37 12.08 36.20
N ARG A 91 20.43 13.23 36.88
CA ARG A 91 20.05 14.51 36.29
C ARG A 91 20.92 14.94 35.12
N ALA A 92 22.25 14.75 35.20
CA ALA A 92 23.15 15.18 34.12
C ALA A 92 22.90 14.37 32.84
N GLU A 93 22.70 13.06 32.98
CA GLU A 93 22.33 12.18 31.86
C GLU A 93 20.95 12.51 31.30
N LEU A 94 19.95 12.69 32.17
CA LEU A 94 18.60 13.08 31.78
C LEU A 94 18.58 14.47 31.10
N ALA A 95 19.38 15.42 31.58
CA ALA A 95 19.52 16.75 30.97
C ALA A 95 20.14 16.68 29.57
N ALA A 96 21.14 15.80 29.36
CA ALA A 96 21.69 15.55 28.03
C ALA A 96 20.63 14.92 27.09
N ARG A 97 19.91 13.89 27.55
CA ARG A 97 18.85 13.22 26.76
C ARG A 97 17.68 14.16 26.42
N VAL A 98 17.17 14.91 27.40
CA VAL A 98 16.09 15.88 27.20
C VAL A 98 16.55 17.07 26.36
N GLY A 99 17.79 17.54 26.55
CA GLY A 99 18.41 18.58 25.72
C GLY A 99 18.44 18.17 24.24
N ALA A 100 19.04 17.02 23.94
CA ALA A 100 19.06 16.46 22.59
C ALA A 100 17.64 16.25 22.02
N ALA A 101 16.68 15.80 22.82
CA ALA A 101 15.29 15.64 22.40
C ALA A 101 14.57 16.98 22.17
N ARG A 102 14.94 18.07 22.85
CA ARG A 102 14.45 19.44 22.58
C ARG A 102 15.08 19.98 21.29
N GLU A 103 16.39 19.84 21.13
CA GLU A 103 17.12 20.25 19.91
C GLU A 103 16.65 19.49 18.66
N ALA A 104 16.33 18.19 18.78
CA ALA A 104 15.77 17.40 17.68
C ALA A 104 14.39 17.92 17.24
N ARG A 105 13.47 18.15 18.18
CA ARG A 105 12.14 18.72 17.90
C ARG A 105 12.22 20.11 17.28
N ASP A 106 13.16 20.95 17.72
CA ASP A 106 13.41 22.24 17.06
C ASP A 106 14.06 22.06 15.68
N GLY A 107 14.97 21.11 15.52
CA GLY A 107 15.56 20.73 14.25
C GLY A 107 14.50 20.34 13.21
N GLU A 108 13.54 19.48 13.60
CA GLU A 108 12.38 19.09 12.79
C GLU A 108 11.47 20.29 12.48
N ARG A 109 11.12 21.08 13.50
CA ARG A 109 10.30 22.30 13.36
C ARG A 109 10.88 23.32 12.37
N PHE A 110 12.20 23.43 12.28
CA PHE A 110 12.89 24.30 11.32
C PHE A 110 13.32 23.57 10.02
N ALA A 111 13.13 22.25 9.88
CA ALA A 111 13.72 21.45 8.80
C ALA A 111 13.22 21.86 7.42
N GLU A 112 11.90 21.99 7.24
CA GLU A 112 11.29 22.36 5.96
C GLU A 112 11.60 23.81 5.59
N LEU A 113 11.57 24.73 6.56
CA LEU A 113 11.95 26.13 6.36
C LEU A 113 13.42 26.24 5.92
N ASP A 114 14.36 25.66 6.67
CA ASP A 114 15.78 25.68 6.31
C ASP A 114 16.05 24.94 4.98
N ALA A 115 15.26 23.93 4.61
CA ALA A 115 15.35 23.27 3.30
C ALA A 115 14.85 24.17 2.15
N ALA A 116 13.71 24.85 2.32
CA ALA A 116 13.20 25.82 1.36
C ALA A 116 14.16 27.02 1.18
N VAL A 117 14.70 27.51 2.29
CA VAL A 117 15.72 28.56 2.31
C VAL A 117 17.01 28.11 1.62
N ARG A 118 17.53 26.90 1.89
CA ARG A 118 18.71 26.36 1.16
C ARG A 118 18.48 26.31 -0.35
N ARG A 119 17.30 25.86 -0.81
CA ARG A 119 16.94 25.82 -2.24
C ARG A 119 16.96 27.22 -2.88
N LEU A 120 16.37 28.21 -2.21
CA LEU A 120 16.36 29.60 -2.71
C LEU A 120 17.75 30.24 -2.69
N VAL A 121 18.50 30.10 -1.60
CA VAL A 121 19.86 30.65 -1.48
C VAL A 121 20.83 30.04 -2.50
N SER A 122 20.68 28.75 -2.81
CA SER A 122 21.44 28.11 -3.90
C SER A 122 21.08 28.71 -5.27
N ARG A 123 19.78 28.82 -5.58
CA ARG A 123 19.25 29.21 -6.90
C ARG A 123 19.38 30.71 -7.23
N PHE A 124 19.35 31.58 -6.22
CA PHE A 124 19.38 33.04 -6.38
C PHE A 124 20.59 33.72 -5.71
N GLY A 125 21.38 33.00 -4.91
CA GLY A 125 22.45 33.59 -4.09
C GLY A 125 21.96 34.33 -2.84
N GLY A 126 20.68 34.18 -2.48
CA GLY A 126 20.01 34.88 -1.38
C GLY A 126 18.51 34.53 -1.34
N LEU A 127 17.73 35.27 -0.57
CA LEU A 127 16.27 35.08 -0.45
C LEU A 127 15.51 36.17 -1.24
N PRO A 128 14.80 35.85 -2.35
CA PRO A 128 13.98 36.82 -3.05
C PRO A 128 12.86 37.37 -2.17
N GLY A 129 12.71 38.70 -2.13
CA GLY A 129 11.77 39.39 -1.24
C GLY A 129 10.31 38.98 -1.43
N ASP A 130 9.91 38.67 -2.67
CA ASP A 130 8.57 38.18 -3.02
C ASP A 130 8.28 36.76 -2.49
N LYS A 131 9.32 35.96 -2.19
CA LYS A 131 9.17 34.62 -1.61
C LYS A 131 9.12 34.62 -0.08
N LEU A 132 9.50 35.72 0.59
CA LEU A 132 9.47 35.82 2.06
C LEU A 132 8.07 35.62 2.65
N ALA A 133 7.02 36.07 1.98
CA ALA A 133 5.63 35.84 2.42
C ALA A 133 5.27 34.34 2.45
N GLY A 134 5.62 33.60 1.39
CA GLY A 134 5.42 32.15 1.33
C GLY A 134 6.28 31.39 2.36
N LEU A 135 7.51 31.85 2.62
CA LEU A 135 8.37 31.27 3.66
C LEU A 135 7.83 31.49 5.07
N ARG A 136 7.19 32.64 5.37
CA ARG A 136 6.48 32.85 6.65
C ARG A 136 5.26 31.95 6.79
N ALA A 137 4.45 31.81 5.73
CA ALA A 137 3.30 30.91 5.73
C ALA A 137 3.71 29.44 5.97
N LEU A 138 4.80 28.99 5.32
CA LEU A 138 5.41 27.68 5.58
C LEU A 138 5.88 27.55 7.04
N ALA A 139 6.60 28.54 7.56
CA ALA A 139 7.09 28.54 8.93
C ALA A 139 5.94 28.43 9.96
N ALA A 140 4.88 29.23 9.79
CA ALA A 140 3.70 29.21 10.63
C ALA A 140 2.98 27.84 10.61
N ALA A 141 2.92 27.16 9.46
CA ALA A 141 2.34 25.82 9.34
C ALA A 141 3.08 24.76 10.17
N HIS A 142 4.37 24.95 10.47
CA HIS A 142 5.16 24.08 11.35
C HIS A 142 5.29 24.62 12.80
N GLY A 143 4.54 25.66 13.18
CA GLY A 143 4.61 26.23 14.53
C GLY A 143 5.86 27.08 14.81
N VAL A 144 6.43 27.70 13.78
CA VAL A 144 7.45 28.75 13.91
C VAL A 144 6.75 30.10 13.81
N ASP A 145 6.84 30.91 14.86
CA ASP A 145 6.31 32.28 14.89
C ASP A 145 7.18 33.28 14.10
N ASP A 146 6.65 34.48 13.84
CA ASP A 146 7.34 35.52 13.06
C ASP A 146 8.67 36.01 13.67
N ALA A 147 8.82 35.97 15.00
CA ALA A 147 10.06 36.39 15.66
C ALA A 147 11.14 35.31 15.53
N ALA A 148 10.77 34.04 15.73
CA ALA A 148 11.62 32.89 15.48
C ALA A 148 12.02 32.79 13.99
N PHE A 149 11.08 33.03 13.08
CA PHE A 149 11.33 33.14 11.63
C PHE A 149 12.37 34.23 11.34
N ALA A 150 12.14 35.46 11.81
CA ALA A 150 13.06 36.58 11.57
C ALA A 150 14.47 36.29 12.14
N LEU A 151 14.56 35.71 13.33
CA LEU A 151 15.82 35.33 13.97
C LEU A 151 16.57 34.25 13.18
N ARG A 152 15.86 33.30 12.55
CA ARG A 152 16.42 32.23 11.72
C ARG A 152 16.81 32.71 10.32
N THR A 153 16.08 33.67 9.74
CA THR A 153 16.31 34.15 8.36
C THR A 153 17.27 35.34 8.25
N ARG A 154 17.51 36.12 9.33
CA ARG A 154 18.43 37.29 9.33
C ARG A 154 19.84 37.02 8.81
N ARG A 155 20.28 35.75 8.81
CA ARG A 155 21.59 35.30 8.31
C ARG A 155 21.69 35.25 6.78
N TYR A 156 20.60 35.48 6.05
CA TYR A 156 20.56 35.44 4.59
C TYR A 156 20.28 36.83 4.00
N ARG A 157 21.01 37.19 2.95
CA ARG A 157 20.76 38.42 2.19
C ARG A 157 19.40 38.34 1.49
N VAL A 158 18.52 39.30 1.76
CA VAL A 158 17.29 39.51 0.98
C VAL A 158 17.63 40.16 -0.36
N LEU A 159 16.99 39.69 -1.42
CA LEU A 159 17.16 40.16 -2.80
C LEU A 159 15.89 40.87 -3.28
N PRO A 160 15.96 41.79 -4.26
CA PRO A 160 14.79 42.41 -4.86
C PRO A 160 13.77 41.39 -5.39
N ALA A 161 12.49 41.77 -5.38
CA ALA A 161 11.44 40.96 -5.98
C ALA A 161 11.71 40.78 -7.48
N GLY A 162 11.51 39.57 -8.00
CA GLY A 162 11.79 39.26 -9.42
C GLY A 162 13.28 39.20 -9.79
N THR A 163 14.20 39.11 -8.82
CA THR A 163 15.62 38.82 -9.10
C THR A 163 15.72 37.55 -9.96
N PRO A 164 16.37 37.59 -11.14
CA PRO A 164 16.55 36.42 -11.99
C PRO A 164 17.41 35.37 -11.29
N GLU A 165 17.22 34.11 -11.70
CA GLU A 165 17.99 32.98 -11.20
C GLU A 165 19.46 33.13 -11.57
N ARG A 166 20.37 32.64 -10.71
CA ARG A 166 21.80 32.65 -11.01
C ARG A 166 22.06 31.65 -12.14
N ALA A 167 22.37 32.18 -13.32
CA ALA A 167 22.80 31.36 -14.44
C ALA A 167 24.19 30.76 -14.15
N ASP A 168 24.24 29.47 -13.82
CA ASP A 168 25.49 28.71 -13.81
C ASP A 168 26.00 28.58 -15.25
N ALA A 169 27.06 29.32 -15.58
CA ALA A 169 27.59 29.55 -16.92
C ALA A 169 28.22 28.32 -17.62
N THR A 170 27.99 27.13 -17.09
CA THR A 170 28.49 25.85 -17.62
C THR A 170 27.40 24.76 -17.66
N SER A 171 26.12 25.11 -17.48
CA SER A 171 25.02 24.15 -17.68
C SER A 171 24.84 23.88 -19.18
N THR A 172 25.15 22.67 -19.63
CA THR A 172 24.56 22.13 -20.87
C THR A 172 23.03 22.15 -20.74
N ARG A 173 22.30 22.41 -21.83
CA ARG A 173 20.83 22.35 -21.83
C ARG A 173 20.41 20.96 -21.34
N ARG A 174 19.60 20.89 -20.27
CA ARG A 174 19.03 19.62 -19.83
C ARG A 174 18.05 19.14 -20.92
N PRO A 175 18.30 17.99 -21.57
CA PRO A 175 17.40 17.50 -22.62
C PRO A 175 16.06 17.08 -22.03
N VAL A 176 14.99 17.24 -22.81
CA VAL A 176 13.66 16.71 -22.45
C VAL A 176 13.67 15.19 -22.61
N PRO A 177 13.19 14.39 -21.64
CA PRO A 177 13.17 12.94 -21.76
C PRO A 177 12.30 12.47 -22.94
N ALA A 178 12.78 11.50 -23.71
CA ALA A 178 12.09 11.01 -24.91
C ALA A 178 10.67 10.46 -24.64
N GLU A 179 10.42 9.93 -23.43
CA GLU A 179 9.08 9.49 -23.03
C GLU A 179 8.08 10.66 -22.93
N VAL A 180 8.52 11.83 -22.43
CA VAL A 180 7.66 13.02 -22.35
C VAL A 180 7.31 13.53 -23.75
N ILE A 181 8.23 13.42 -24.72
CA ILE A 181 7.96 13.77 -26.12
C ILE A 181 7.01 12.74 -26.78
N ARG A 182 7.13 11.45 -26.47
CA ARG A 182 6.18 10.41 -26.91
C ARG A 182 4.77 10.69 -26.38
N GLN A 183 4.64 10.90 -25.07
CA GLN A 183 3.36 11.19 -24.42
C GLN A 183 2.70 12.43 -25.03
N VAL A 184 3.43 13.56 -25.13
CA VAL A 184 2.91 14.80 -25.74
C VAL A 184 2.48 14.60 -27.20
N ARG A 185 3.19 13.79 -28.01
CA ARG A 185 2.73 13.46 -29.37
C ARG A 185 1.45 12.62 -29.35
N ALA A 186 1.37 11.59 -28.51
CA ALA A 186 0.19 10.74 -28.39
C ALA A 186 -1.05 11.53 -27.93
N ASP A 187 -0.89 12.48 -27.01
CA ASP A 187 -1.96 13.36 -26.52
C ASP A 187 -2.43 14.35 -27.59
N LEU A 188 -1.52 14.87 -28.43
CA LEU A 188 -1.87 15.72 -29.57
C LEU A 188 -2.60 14.92 -30.68
N ASP A 189 -2.16 13.69 -30.97
CA ASP A 189 -2.84 12.78 -31.91
C ASP A 189 -4.21 12.32 -31.38
N GLU A 190 -4.37 12.17 -30.06
CA GLU A 190 -5.68 11.94 -29.43
C GLU A 190 -6.58 13.18 -29.50
N LEU A 191 -6.02 14.38 -29.31
CA LEU A 191 -6.78 15.63 -29.39
C LEU A 191 -7.35 15.84 -30.80
N GLY A 192 -6.57 15.60 -31.86
CA GLY A 192 -7.06 15.65 -33.23
C GLY A 192 -8.16 14.63 -33.50
N ARG A 193 -7.97 13.38 -33.04
CA ARG A 193 -8.99 12.30 -33.16
C ARG A 193 -10.28 12.61 -32.42
N ILE A 194 -10.23 13.20 -31.23
CA ILE A 194 -11.42 13.63 -30.46
C ILE A 194 -12.09 14.86 -31.11
N ALA A 195 -11.32 15.76 -31.69
CA ALA A 195 -11.84 17.00 -32.29
C ALA A 195 -12.25 16.87 -33.77
N GLY A 196 -12.03 15.72 -34.42
CA GLY A 196 -12.38 15.48 -35.82
C GLY A 196 -11.52 16.24 -36.83
N VAL A 197 -10.31 16.67 -36.44
CA VAL A 197 -9.43 17.52 -37.25
C VAL A 197 -8.00 16.97 -37.31
N THR A 198 -7.18 17.52 -38.22
CA THR A 198 -5.74 17.28 -38.22
C THR A 198 -5.15 17.58 -36.84
N PRO A 199 -4.47 16.61 -36.19
CA PRO A 199 -3.87 16.83 -34.87
C PRO A 199 -2.74 17.87 -34.95
N PRO A 200 -2.59 18.78 -33.97
CA PRO A 200 -1.46 19.70 -33.94
C PRO A 200 -0.15 18.93 -33.78
N ARG A 201 0.93 19.38 -34.43
CA ARG A 201 2.18 18.61 -34.54
C ARG A 201 3.25 19.03 -33.53
N SER A 202 3.01 20.10 -32.78
CA SER A 202 3.81 20.52 -31.63
C SER A 202 2.99 21.30 -30.60
N LEU A 203 3.56 21.57 -29.42
CA LEU A 203 2.96 22.46 -28.43
C LEU A 203 2.91 23.93 -28.86
N PHE A 204 3.73 24.35 -29.84
CA PHE A 204 3.63 25.69 -30.45
C PHE A 204 2.43 25.77 -31.40
N ASP A 205 2.22 24.71 -32.18
CA ASP A 205 1.11 24.55 -33.12
C ASP A 205 -0.25 24.48 -32.40
N LEU A 206 -0.33 23.72 -31.29
CA LEU A 206 -1.47 23.69 -30.37
C LEU A 206 -1.90 25.08 -29.87
N LEU A 207 -0.93 25.97 -29.66
CA LEU A 207 -1.14 27.35 -29.17
C LEU A 207 -1.36 28.35 -30.32
N GLY A 208 -1.10 27.97 -31.57
CA GLY A 208 -1.17 28.86 -32.74
C GLY A 208 -0.07 29.93 -32.79
N ILE A 209 1.11 29.66 -32.23
CA ILE A 209 2.24 30.62 -32.15
C ILE A 209 3.50 30.09 -32.83
N ALA A 210 4.38 31.00 -33.27
CA ALA A 210 5.62 30.63 -33.94
C ALA A 210 6.68 30.08 -32.97
N PRO A 211 7.48 29.08 -33.37
CA PRO A 211 8.75 28.77 -32.72
C PRO A 211 9.63 30.03 -32.65
N GLY A 212 10.09 30.38 -31.45
CA GLY A 212 10.78 31.65 -31.17
C GLY A 212 9.90 32.75 -30.54
N ALA A 213 8.61 32.51 -30.32
CA ALA A 213 7.74 33.37 -29.49
C ALA A 213 8.33 33.58 -28.07
N SER A 214 8.06 34.73 -27.46
CA SER A 214 8.64 35.07 -26.16
C SER A 214 8.00 34.25 -25.02
N ARG A 215 8.74 34.02 -23.91
CA ARG A 215 8.20 33.29 -22.75
C ARG A 215 6.97 33.98 -22.12
N GLU A 216 6.82 35.28 -22.28
CA GLU A 216 5.69 36.06 -21.76
C GLU A 216 4.45 35.94 -22.68
N GLU A 217 4.67 35.94 -23.99
CA GLU A 217 3.67 35.62 -25.02
C GLU A 217 3.17 34.18 -24.89
N ILE A 218 4.07 33.19 -24.75
CA ILE A 218 3.72 31.78 -24.48
C ILE A 218 2.87 31.65 -23.20
N ARG A 219 3.21 32.39 -22.13
CA ARG A 219 2.38 32.46 -20.90
C ARG A 219 0.99 32.99 -21.21
N ALA A 220 0.90 34.18 -21.81
CA ALA A 220 -0.37 34.84 -22.09
C ALA A 220 -1.31 33.98 -22.96
N VAL A 221 -0.79 33.37 -24.02
CA VAL A 221 -1.57 32.51 -24.91
C VAL A 221 -2.00 31.22 -24.21
N ARG A 222 -1.12 30.58 -23.41
CA ARG A 222 -1.47 29.39 -22.61
C ARG A 222 -2.53 29.70 -21.56
N ASP A 223 -2.45 30.83 -20.87
CA ASP A 223 -3.43 31.20 -19.85
C ASP A 223 -4.79 31.60 -20.45
N ALA A 224 -4.80 32.23 -21.63
CA ALA A 224 -6.02 32.47 -22.41
C ALA A 224 -6.62 31.20 -23.03
N ALA A 225 -5.81 30.19 -23.35
CA ALA A 225 -6.29 28.85 -23.73
C ALA A 225 -6.87 28.11 -22.52
N ALA A 226 -6.20 28.14 -21.37
CA ALA A 226 -6.67 27.51 -20.13
C ALA A 226 -7.96 28.15 -19.58
N ALA A 227 -8.15 29.46 -19.76
CA ALA A 227 -9.42 30.13 -19.46
C ALA A 227 -10.58 29.53 -20.27
N ARG A 228 -10.45 29.54 -21.61
CA ARG A 228 -11.43 28.95 -22.53
C ARG A 228 -11.66 27.46 -22.29
N ASN A 229 -10.64 26.71 -21.86
CA ASN A 229 -10.81 25.29 -21.54
C ASN A 229 -11.60 25.05 -20.25
N ARG A 230 -11.44 25.91 -19.22
CA ARG A 230 -12.24 25.84 -17.99
C ARG A 230 -13.73 26.12 -18.20
N GLU A 231 -14.08 26.88 -19.25
CA GLU A 231 -15.45 27.17 -19.67
C GLU A 231 -16.11 25.98 -20.40
N ARG A 232 -15.33 25.03 -20.94
CA ARG A 232 -15.86 23.81 -21.56
C ARG A 232 -16.49 22.89 -20.52
N ARG A 233 -17.46 22.08 -20.97
CA ARG A 233 -18.05 20.99 -20.17
C ARG A 233 -16.93 20.04 -19.66
N PRO A 234 -17.04 19.48 -18.45
CA PRO A 234 -16.19 18.38 -18.02
C PRO A 234 -16.39 17.16 -18.94
N ASP A 235 -15.41 16.91 -19.81
CA ASP A 235 -15.35 15.81 -20.75
C ASP A 235 -13.88 15.44 -21.06
N ARG A 236 -13.67 14.38 -21.85
CA ARG A 236 -12.32 13.88 -22.21
C ARG A 236 -11.51 14.88 -23.05
N ARG A 237 -12.15 15.73 -23.87
CA ARG A 237 -11.47 16.75 -24.67
C ARG A 237 -10.93 17.85 -23.78
N ARG A 238 -11.72 18.29 -22.80
CA ARG A 238 -11.30 19.26 -21.79
C ARG A 238 -10.14 18.73 -20.93
N ALA A 239 -10.24 17.51 -20.42
CA ALA A 239 -9.17 16.90 -19.60
C ALA A 239 -7.84 16.87 -20.36
N LEU A 240 -7.85 16.32 -21.58
CA LEU A 240 -6.68 16.24 -22.46
C LEU A 240 -6.08 17.62 -22.79
N LEU A 241 -6.92 18.66 -22.93
CA LEU A 241 -6.45 20.04 -23.09
C LEU A 241 -5.85 20.61 -21.79
N ASP A 242 -6.38 20.30 -20.61
CA ASP A 242 -5.80 20.73 -19.33
C ASP A 242 -4.43 20.04 -19.09
N ASP A 243 -4.27 18.78 -19.50
CA ASP A 243 -3.00 18.04 -19.47
C ASP A 243 -1.98 18.61 -20.48
N LEU A 244 -2.38 18.86 -21.73
CA LEU A 244 -1.53 19.48 -22.75
C LEU A 244 -1.10 20.90 -22.39
N LEU A 245 -1.99 21.71 -21.80
CA LEU A 245 -1.66 23.06 -21.31
C LEU A 245 -0.77 23.01 -20.06
N THR A 246 -0.82 21.92 -19.28
CA THR A 246 0.14 21.62 -18.22
C THR A 246 1.51 21.23 -18.79
N ALA A 247 1.57 20.46 -19.89
CA ALA A 247 2.80 20.19 -20.62
C ALA A 247 3.43 21.45 -21.24
N VAL A 248 2.62 22.36 -21.84
CA VAL A 248 3.06 23.71 -22.25
C VAL A 248 3.70 24.44 -21.08
N ARG A 249 3.06 24.44 -19.90
CA ARG A 249 3.62 25.09 -18.72
C ARG A 249 4.98 24.46 -18.34
N ALA A 250 5.04 23.15 -18.20
CA ALA A 250 6.23 22.45 -17.75
C ALA A 250 7.43 22.58 -18.72
N LEU A 251 7.18 22.54 -20.03
CA LEU A 251 8.23 22.46 -21.05
C LEU A 251 8.60 23.83 -21.63
N LEU A 252 7.62 24.68 -21.95
CA LEU A 252 7.87 25.96 -22.63
C LEU A 252 7.91 27.16 -21.67
N VAL A 253 7.06 27.16 -20.63
CA VAL A 253 6.96 28.32 -19.72
C VAL A 253 8.01 28.27 -18.60
N ASP A 254 8.04 27.14 -17.87
CA ASP A 254 8.91 26.93 -16.72
C ASP A 254 10.18 26.12 -17.10
N GLY A 255 10.15 25.40 -18.23
CA GLY A 255 11.27 24.62 -18.80
C GLY A 255 12.15 25.43 -19.76
N ASP A 256 12.62 24.83 -20.85
CA ASP A 256 13.33 25.52 -21.94
C ASP A 256 12.70 25.23 -23.32
N PRO A 257 12.10 26.23 -23.99
CA PRO A 257 11.51 26.07 -25.32
C PRO A 257 12.47 25.50 -26.36
N GLU A 258 13.74 25.91 -26.33
CA GLU A 258 14.76 25.41 -27.28
C GLU A 258 15.07 23.93 -27.04
N ALA A 259 15.19 23.50 -25.78
CA ALA A 259 15.37 22.09 -25.44
C ALA A 259 14.16 21.21 -25.83
N TYR A 260 12.94 21.77 -25.87
CA TYR A 260 11.77 21.08 -26.42
C TYR A 260 11.85 20.94 -27.96
N LEU A 261 12.21 22.01 -28.67
CA LEU A 261 12.39 21.99 -30.13
C LEU A 261 13.55 21.06 -30.55
N ASP A 262 14.65 21.05 -29.79
CA ASP A 262 15.77 20.12 -29.95
C ASP A 262 15.31 18.66 -29.76
N ALA A 263 14.41 18.39 -28.80
CA ALA A 263 13.91 17.05 -28.52
C ALA A 263 12.86 16.53 -29.55
N LEU A 264 12.30 17.40 -30.39
CA LEU A 264 11.46 16.99 -31.53
C LEU A 264 12.29 16.43 -32.71
N VAL A 265 13.59 16.69 -32.75
CA VAL A 265 14.45 16.33 -33.90
C VAL A 265 14.51 14.83 -34.18
N GLU A 266 14.76 14.00 -33.16
CA GLU A 266 14.96 12.55 -33.40
C GLU A 266 13.68 11.80 -33.81
N PRO A 267 12.49 12.05 -33.20
CA PRO A 267 11.23 11.53 -33.72
C PRO A 267 11.00 11.83 -35.21
N VAL A 268 11.37 13.03 -35.67
CA VAL A 268 11.21 13.44 -37.08
C VAL A 268 12.29 12.84 -37.97
N LYS A 269 13.53 12.66 -37.48
CA LYS A 269 14.56 11.88 -38.17
C LYS A 269 14.10 10.44 -38.45
N ILE A 270 13.46 9.79 -37.49
CA ILE A 270 12.93 8.42 -37.65
C ILE A 270 11.88 8.36 -38.79
N VAL A 271 10.98 9.34 -38.88
CA VAL A 271 9.94 9.41 -39.93
C VAL A 271 10.53 9.73 -41.32
N LEU A 272 11.55 10.60 -41.40
CA LEU A 272 12.11 11.06 -42.66
C LEU A 272 13.20 10.13 -43.22
N ARG A 273 13.98 9.44 -42.39
CA ARG A 273 15.14 8.62 -42.80
C ARG A 273 14.83 7.64 -43.95
N PRO A 274 13.71 6.87 -43.95
CA PRO A 274 13.36 6.02 -45.09
C PRO A 274 13.08 6.82 -46.37
N ARG A 275 12.46 8.00 -46.25
CA ARG A 275 12.09 8.86 -47.39
C ARG A 275 13.32 9.52 -48.03
N VAL A 276 14.29 9.94 -47.21
CA VAL A 276 15.60 10.43 -47.69
C VAL A 276 16.37 9.30 -48.36
N ALA A 277 16.42 8.11 -47.76
CA ALA A 277 17.06 6.94 -48.35
C ALA A 277 16.47 6.59 -49.73
N THR A 278 15.14 6.60 -49.88
CA THR A 278 14.47 6.39 -51.17
C THR A 278 14.81 7.49 -52.19
N ALA A 279 14.81 8.76 -51.79
CA ALA A 279 15.13 9.86 -52.71
C ALA A 279 16.58 9.79 -53.22
N VAL A 280 17.54 9.48 -52.35
CA VAL A 280 18.95 9.29 -52.74
C VAL A 280 19.13 8.03 -53.59
N LEU A 281 18.46 6.92 -53.27
CA LEU A 281 18.57 5.65 -54.01
C LEU A 281 18.06 5.74 -55.46
N ILE A 282 17.08 6.60 -55.75
CA ILE A 282 16.49 6.75 -57.10
C ILE A 282 17.35 7.64 -57.99
N GLU A 283 17.93 8.72 -57.44
CA GLU A 283 18.56 9.81 -58.20
C GLU A 283 20.11 9.83 -58.07
N ASP A 284 20.68 8.91 -57.27
CA ASP A 284 22.09 8.85 -56.83
C ASP A 284 22.58 10.13 -56.10
N ARG A 285 21.65 11.02 -55.74
CA ARG A 285 21.87 12.30 -55.04
C ARG A 285 20.53 12.87 -54.54
N LEU A 286 20.58 13.85 -53.64
CA LEU A 286 19.36 14.54 -53.20
C LEU A 286 19.05 15.74 -54.12
N LEU A 287 17.96 15.67 -54.89
CA LEU A 287 17.53 16.78 -55.76
C LEU A 287 17.02 18.00 -54.95
N PRO A 288 17.15 19.25 -55.45
CA PRO A 288 16.63 20.44 -54.76
C PRO A 288 15.11 20.43 -54.55
N SER A 289 14.34 19.83 -55.47
CA SER A 289 12.89 19.61 -55.33
C SER A 289 12.58 18.65 -54.19
N ALA A 290 13.17 17.45 -54.22
CA ALA A 290 13.02 16.44 -53.17
C ALA A 290 13.46 16.98 -51.79
N ALA A 291 14.56 17.74 -51.73
CA ALA A 291 15.02 18.40 -50.51
C ALA A 291 13.99 19.42 -49.98
N ALA A 292 13.37 20.23 -50.86
CA ALA A 292 12.31 21.15 -50.48
C ALA A 292 11.04 20.43 -49.98
N GLU A 293 10.64 19.33 -50.62
CA GLU A 293 9.51 18.49 -50.19
C GLU A 293 9.77 17.82 -48.83
N LEU A 294 11.00 17.32 -48.61
CA LEU A 294 11.43 16.73 -47.33
C LEU A 294 11.50 17.77 -46.21
N VAL A 295 11.94 19.01 -46.50
CA VAL A 295 11.90 20.12 -45.54
C VAL A 295 10.45 20.52 -45.24
N ALA A 296 9.56 20.59 -46.23
CA ALA A 296 8.14 20.84 -46.01
C ALA A 296 7.47 19.73 -45.18
N ALA A 297 7.85 18.46 -45.39
CA ALA A 297 7.41 17.35 -44.56
C ALA A 297 7.96 17.44 -43.12
N ALA A 298 9.19 17.90 -42.94
CA ALA A 298 9.78 18.12 -41.62
C ALA A 298 9.10 19.27 -40.85
N GLU A 299 8.76 20.37 -41.53
CA GLU A 299 7.94 21.46 -40.97
C GLU A 299 6.51 20.97 -40.64
N THR A 300 5.93 20.09 -41.48
CA THR A 300 4.62 19.45 -41.23
C THR A 300 4.66 18.49 -40.03
N GLU A 301 5.81 17.87 -39.74
CA GLU A 301 6.05 17.06 -38.53
C GLU A 301 6.38 17.90 -37.27
N GLY A 302 6.24 19.23 -37.33
CA GLY A 302 6.31 20.13 -36.19
C GLY A 302 7.70 20.71 -35.88
N LEU A 303 8.69 20.56 -36.77
CA LEU A 303 9.97 21.25 -36.65
C LEU A 303 9.89 22.71 -37.13
N ASP A 304 10.72 23.58 -36.54
CA ASP A 304 10.95 24.90 -37.10
C ASP A 304 11.76 24.82 -38.42
N PRO A 305 11.68 25.83 -39.30
CA PRO A 305 12.36 25.81 -40.60
C PRO A 305 13.90 25.67 -40.52
N GLY A 306 14.53 26.06 -39.42
CA GLY A 306 15.97 25.85 -39.20
C GLY A 306 16.29 24.39 -38.94
N ARG A 307 15.65 23.81 -37.92
CA ARG A 307 15.81 22.37 -37.57
C ARG A 307 15.35 21.45 -38.71
N ALA A 308 14.29 21.80 -39.44
CA ALA A 308 13.82 21.07 -40.62
C ALA A 308 14.92 20.94 -41.71
N ARG A 309 15.60 22.03 -42.06
CA ARG A 309 16.73 22.01 -43.02
C ARG A 309 17.93 21.23 -42.46
N ALA A 310 18.25 21.41 -41.18
CA ALA A 310 19.34 20.69 -40.54
C ALA A 310 19.12 19.17 -40.54
N VAL A 311 17.88 18.72 -40.27
CA VAL A 311 17.50 17.30 -40.31
C VAL A 311 17.66 16.69 -41.70
N VAL A 312 17.18 17.37 -42.75
CA VAL A 312 17.33 16.86 -44.13
C VAL A 312 18.80 16.84 -44.55
N ALA A 313 19.60 17.83 -44.12
CA ALA A 313 21.04 17.85 -44.37
C ALA A 313 21.83 16.80 -43.58
N ASP A 314 21.41 16.47 -42.36
CA ASP A 314 21.96 15.35 -41.58
C ASP A 314 21.67 14.01 -42.26
N LEU A 315 20.41 13.76 -42.61
CA LEU A 315 20.00 12.50 -43.24
C LEU A 315 20.64 12.30 -44.63
N ALA A 316 20.86 13.37 -45.39
CA ALA A 316 21.62 13.27 -46.64
C ALA A 316 23.08 12.86 -46.39
N ARG A 317 23.73 13.43 -45.37
CA ARG A 317 25.09 13.06 -44.94
C ARG A 317 25.17 11.65 -44.35
N GLU A 318 24.12 11.13 -43.71
CA GLU A 318 24.02 9.71 -43.32
C GLU A 318 24.13 8.76 -44.54
N HIS A 319 23.81 9.24 -45.75
CA HIS A 319 23.99 8.53 -47.02
C HIS A 319 25.20 9.00 -47.85
N GLY A 320 26.08 9.84 -47.29
CA GLY A 320 27.29 10.33 -47.98
C GLY A 320 27.04 11.40 -49.06
N VAL A 321 25.85 12.00 -49.09
CA VAL A 321 25.43 12.98 -50.11
C VAL A 321 25.25 14.36 -49.49
N ASP A 322 25.77 15.41 -50.14
CA ASP A 322 25.50 16.78 -49.74
C ASP A 322 24.05 17.18 -50.08
N ALA A 323 23.31 17.67 -49.09
CA ALA A 323 21.99 18.24 -49.33
C ALA A 323 22.12 19.60 -50.05
N PRO A 324 21.36 19.83 -51.15
CA PRO A 324 21.37 21.12 -51.84
C PRO A 324 20.81 22.23 -50.93
N VAL A 325 21.32 23.46 -51.10
CA VAL A 325 20.87 24.62 -50.33
C VAL A 325 19.43 24.97 -50.71
N VAL A 326 18.46 24.47 -49.94
CA VAL A 326 17.03 24.80 -50.06
C VAL A 326 16.83 26.27 -49.70
N ALA A 327 16.86 27.13 -50.72
CA ALA A 327 16.63 28.57 -50.61
C ALA A 327 15.33 28.85 -49.84
N ARG A 328 15.34 29.88 -48.98
CA ARG A 328 14.18 30.24 -48.15
C ARG A 328 13.09 30.86 -49.02
N THR A 329 12.20 30.03 -49.57
CA THR A 329 10.94 30.46 -50.19
C THR A 329 10.19 31.38 -49.23
N PRO A 330 9.96 32.65 -49.60
CA PRO A 330 9.03 33.50 -48.85
C PRO A 330 7.62 32.90 -48.98
N ARG A 331 6.87 32.81 -47.88
CA ARG A 331 5.41 32.66 -47.96
C ARG A 331 4.89 33.88 -48.72
N SER A 332 4.43 33.69 -49.96
CA SER A 332 4.04 34.79 -50.84
C SER A 332 2.82 35.52 -50.28
N GLY A 333 2.95 36.83 -50.06
CA GLY A 333 1.90 37.64 -49.45
C GLY A 333 0.90 38.14 -50.50
N ALA A 334 -0.32 37.61 -50.46
CA ALA A 334 -1.48 38.15 -51.16
C ALA A 334 -2.76 37.81 -50.36
N GLY A 335 -3.57 38.78 -49.94
CA GLY A 335 -3.39 40.23 -49.96
C GLY A 335 -4.51 40.90 -49.16
N SER A 336 -4.30 42.12 -48.65
CA SER A 336 -5.31 42.81 -47.84
C SER A 336 -6.35 43.56 -48.69
N PRO A 337 -7.65 43.26 -48.53
CA PRO A 337 -8.69 44.28 -48.43
C PRO A 337 -8.80 44.76 -46.96
N ALA A 338 -9.44 45.92 -46.74
CA ALA A 338 -9.50 46.56 -45.43
C ALA A 338 -10.77 46.26 -44.63
N GLY A 339 -10.63 46.20 -43.30
CA GLY A 339 -11.73 46.38 -42.34
C GLY A 339 -12.22 45.12 -41.61
N GLY A 340 -12.47 45.24 -40.30
CA GLY A 340 -13.07 44.19 -39.45
C GLY A 340 -12.12 43.67 -38.35
N PRO A 341 -12.62 43.46 -37.11
CA PRO A 341 -11.77 43.07 -35.99
C PRO A 341 -11.49 41.56 -35.91
N SER A 342 -10.45 41.23 -35.14
CA SER A 342 -9.94 39.88 -34.85
C SER A 342 -11.00 38.87 -34.38
N THR A 343 -11.20 37.81 -35.15
CA THR A 343 -11.88 36.57 -34.71
C THR A 343 -10.87 35.63 -34.06
N GLY A 344 -10.93 35.47 -32.74
CA GLY A 344 -10.21 34.39 -32.06
C GLY A 344 -10.77 33.03 -32.48
N ALA A 345 -9.92 32.03 -32.71
CA ALA A 345 -10.34 30.73 -33.22
C ALA A 345 -11.34 30.03 -32.28
N ALA A 346 -12.57 29.88 -32.75
CA ALA A 346 -13.57 28.99 -32.17
C ALA A 346 -13.27 27.54 -32.59
N PHE A 347 -13.64 26.56 -31.74
CA PHE A 347 -13.32 25.16 -31.99
C PHE A 347 -14.46 24.22 -31.61
N ASP A 348 -15.66 24.57 -32.07
CA ASP A 348 -16.90 23.80 -31.99
C ASP A 348 -17.71 24.10 -33.27
N GLY A 349 -18.28 23.09 -33.93
CA GLY A 349 -19.03 23.29 -35.18
C GLY A 349 -18.97 22.13 -36.17
N ASP A 350 -19.88 21.17 -35.96
CA ASP A 350 -20.49 20.22 -36.90
C ASP A 350 -20.18 20.30 -38.41
N ALA A 351 -19.97 19.13 -39.04
CA ALA A 351 -19.96 18.94 -40.49
C ALA A 351 -20.45 17.52 -40.86
N GLY A 352 -21.63 17.45 -41.50
CA GLY A 352 -22.26 16.21 -41.95
C GLY A 352 -21.78 15.69 -43.31
N ASP A 353 -22.41 14.61 -43.77
CA ASP A 353 -21.97 13.76 -44.88
C ASP A 353 -21.92 14.39 -46.28
N GLY A 354 -21.15 13.75 -47.17
CA GLY A 354 -20.90 14.20 -48.54
C GLY A 354 -21.95 13.77 -49.59
N PRO A 355 -21.85 14.25 -50.84
CA PRO A 355 -22.83 13.99 -51.88
C PRO A 355 -22.57 12.68 -52.64
N GLY A 356 -23.44 11.69 -52.45
CA GLY A 356 -23.60 10.57 -53.39
C GLY A 356 -24.46 10.97 -54.59
N SER A 357 -23.98 10.73 -55.81
CA SER A 357 -24.70 11.00 -57.05
C SER A 357 -25.36 9.73 -57.60
N ASP A 358 -26.64 9.79 -58.01
CA ASP A 358 -27.33 8.61 -58.55
C ASP A 358 -28.42 8.95 -59.58
N GLY A 359 -28.65 8.03 -60.53
CA GLY A 359 -29.88 7.94 -61.34
C GLY A 359 -30.06 8.86 -62.58
N PRO A 360 -30.20 8.29 -63.79
CA PRO A 360 -30.78 9.01 -64.94
C PRO A 360 -32.32 8.92 -64.96
N GLY A 361 -33.03 10.02 -65.20
CA GLY A 361 -34.49 10.02 -65.31
C GLY A 361 -35.06 11.32 -65.89
N SER A 362 -35.63 11.26 -67.10
CA SER A 362 -36.17 12.43 -67.81
C SER A 362 -37.70 12.38 -67.91
N GLY A 363 -38.36 13.50 -67.58
CA GLY A 363 -39.66 13.88 -68.15
C GLY A 363 -40.72 14.37 -67.16
N GLY A 364 -41.62 15.27 -67.60
CA GLY A 364 -42.96 15.33 -67.00
C GLY A 364 -43.59 16.67 -66.57
N ARG A 365 -43.39 17.78 -67.29
CA ARG A 365 -44.38 18.87 -67.53
C ARG A 365 -45.39 19.29 -66.43
N GLY A 366 -45.32 20.56 -66.02
CA GLY A 366 -46.50 21.40 -65.67
C GLY A 366 -46.96 21.39 -64.21
N SER A 367 -47.91 22.24 -63.78
CA SER A 367 -48.45 23.48 -64.41
C SER A 367 -49.35 24.24 -63.41
N GLY A 368 -48.90 25.37 -62.88
CA GLY A 368 -49.68 26.25 -61.99
C GLY A 368 -49.96 25.69 -60.58
N GLY A 369 -50.52 26.49 -59.64
CA GLY A 369 -50.72 27.93 -59.70
C GLY A 369 -51.74 28.49 -58.69
N ARG A 370 -51.30 29.47 -57.87
CA ARG A 370 -52.09 30.33 -56.95
C ARG A 370 -52.72 29.65 -55.72
N GLY A 371 -52.84 30.43 -54.64
CA GLY A 371 -53.76 30.18 -53.52
C GLY A 371 -53.10 29.78 -52.20
N GLY A 372 -53.24 30.64 -51.18
CA GLY A 372 -53.11 30.24 -49.78
C GLY A 372 -54.41 29.57 -49.27
N PRO A 373 -54.55 29.26 -47.97
CA PRO A 373 -54.05 30.08 -46.87
C PRO A 373 -53.20 29.35 -45.80
N SER A 374 -52.52 30.16 -44.98
CA SER A 374 -52.05 29.78 -43.65
C SER A 374 -53.05 30.26 -42.59
N PRO A 375 -53.01 29.75 -41.34
CA PRO A 375 -52.56 28.43 -40.88
C PRO A 375 -53.61 27.72 -40.00
N VAL A 376 -53.45 26.41 -39.79
CA VAL A 376 -54.00 25.71 -38.61
C VAL A 376 -52.87 24.88 -38.01
N ASN A 377 -52.55 25.09 -36.73
CA ASN A 377 -51.46 24.40 -36.03
C ASN A 377 -51.86 22.96 -35.65
N PRO A 378 -51.12 21.92 -36.07
CA PRO A 378 -51.06 20.66 -35.37
C PRO A 378 -50.07 20.78 -34.19
N VAL A 379 -50.41 20.18 -33.05
CA VAL A 379 -49.54 20.15 -31.85
C VAL A 379 -48.25 19.38 -32.15
N PRO A 380 -47.06 19.83 -31.70
CA PRO A 380 -45.81 19.11 -31.93
C PRO A 380 -45.82 17.74 -31.23
N VAL A 381 -45.75 16.68 -32.03
CA VAL A 381 -45.44 15.33 -31.54
C VAL A 381 -44.02 15.34 -30.98
N ARG A 382 -43.86 14.87 -29.73
CA ARG A 382 -42.53 14.76 -29.12
C ARG A 382 -41.68 13.72 -29.86
N PRO A 383 -40.43 14.02 -30.25
CA PRO A 383 -39.50 12.97 -30.64
C PRO A 383 -39.18 12.09 -29.42
N GLU A 384 -39.08 10.78 -29.62
CA GLU A 384 -38.64 9.85 -28.58
C GLU A 384 -37.14 10.03 -28.24
N PRO A 385 -36.72 9.70 -27.00
CA PRO A 385 -35.37 10.03 -26.54
C PRO A 385 -34.30 9.13 -27.15
N VAL A 386 -33.51 9.69 -28.08
CA VAL A 386 -32.31 9.09 -28.69
C VAL A 386 -31.26 8.60 -27.67
N ARG A 387 -31.36 9.00 -26.39
CA ARG A 387 -30.47 8.57 -25.29
C ARG A 387 -30.55 7.08 -24.92
N ALA A 388 -31.51 6.32 -25.43
CA ALA A 388 -31.66 4.90 -25.07
C ALA A 388 -30.56 4.01 -25.66
N ALA A 389 -30.21 4.21 -26.94
CA ALA A 389 -29.39 3.25 -27.70
C ALA A 389 -27.92 3.17 -27.24
N ASP A 390 -27.36 4.28 -26.76
CA ASP A 390 -25.92 4.41 -26.54
C ASP A 390 -25.43 3.65 -25.29
N TRP A 391 -26.14 3.76 -24.16
CA TRP A 391 -25.80 2.99 -22.96
C TRP A 391 -26.15 1.50 -23.14
N GLN A 392 -27.16 1.17 -23.96
CA GLN A 392 -27.49 -0.21 -24.33
C GLN A 392 -26.38 -0.84 -25.18
N SER A 393 -25.73 -0.05 -26.04
CA SER A 393 -24.55 -0.46 -26.81
C SER A 393 -23.34 -0.71 -25.91
N ALA A 394 -23.08 0.17 -24.93
CA ALA A 394 -22.04 -0.03 -23.92
C ALA A 394 -22.31 -1.28 -23.04
N LEU A 395 -23.54 -1.47 -22.57
CA LEU A 395 -23.95 -2.66 -21.81
C LEU A 395 -23.81 -3.96 -22.63
N SER A 396 -24.01 -3.88 -23.95
CA SER A 396 -23.80 -4.99 -24.87
C SER A 396 -22.31 -5.31 -25.07
N ARG A 397 -21.43 -4.28 -25.09
CA ARG A 397 -19.97 -4.48 -25.08
C ARG A 397 -19.47 -5.04 -23.74
N ALA A 398 -19.99 -4.59 -22.60
CA ALA A 398 -19.68 -5.19 -21.30
C ALA A 398 -20.03 -6.69 -21.25
N ARG A 399 -21.21 -7.07 -21.75
CA ARG A 399 -21.63 -8.47 -21.90
C ARG A 399 -20.81 -9.26 -22.94
N ALA A 400 -20.18 -8.59 -23.91
CA ALA A 400 -19.25 -9.24 -24.84
C ALA A 400 -17.88 -9.47 -24.18
N ALA A 401 -17.36 -8.50 -23.42
CA ALA A 401 -16.12 -8.62 -22.67
C ALA A 401 -16.21 -9.71 -21.57
N LEU A 402 -17.33 -9.80 -20.84
CA LEU A 402 -17.58 -10.92 -19.91
C LEU A 402 -17.55 -12.29 -20.61
N ARG A 403 -18.22 -12.44 -21.75
CA ARG A 403 -18.20 -13.69 -22.55
C ARG A 403 -16.81 -14.00 -23.15
N ALA A 404 -15.95 -13.00 -23.28
CA ALA A 404 -14.57 -13.13 -23.71
C ALA A 404 -13.58 -13.32 -22.54
N GLY A 405 -14.06 -13.56 -21.31
CA GLY A 405 -13.21 -13.77 -20.13
C GLY A 405 -12.45 -12.52 -19.69
N ARG A 406 -12.95 -11.32 -20.01
CA ARG A 406 -12.32 -10.01 -19.75
C ARG A 406 -13.20 -9.10 -18.87
N PRO A 407 -13.33 -9.41 -17.57
CA PRO A 407 -14.15 -8.63 -16.64
C PRO A 407 -13.60 -7.24 -16.31
N ILE A 408 -12.29 -6.95 -16.43
CA ILE A 408 -11.81 -5.56 -16.24
C ILE A 408 -12.30 -4.68 -17.39
N ALA A 409 -12.11 -5.11 -18.65
CA ALA A 409 -12.66 -4.39 -19.81
C ALA A 409 -14.20 -4.29 -19.78
N ALA A 410 -14.89 -5.26 -19.15
CA ALA A 410 -16.33 -5.16 -18.90
C ALA A 410 -16.68 -4.09 -17.84
N SER A 411 -15.84 -3.90 -16.82
CA SER A 411 -15.99 -2.84 -15.81
C SER A 411 -15.88 -1.45 -16.43
N ASP A 412 -14.97 -1.27 -17.38
CA ASP A 412 -14.80 -0.01 -18.13
C ASP A 412 -16.04 0.30 -18.98
N GLU A 413 -16.60 -0.70 -19.68
CA GLU A 413 -17.85 -0.54 -20.44
C GLU A 413 -19.09 -0.33 -19.54
N ILE A 414 -19.12 -0.89 -18.33
CA ILE A 414 -20.15 -0.55 -17.32
C ILE A 414 -19.99 0.88 -16.82
N THR A 415 -18.75 1.37 -16.68
CA THR A 415 -18.48 2.77 -16.30
C THR A 415 -18.96 3.72 -17.40
N ARG A 416 -18.60 3.44 -18.66
CA ARG A 416 -19.13 4.15 -19.86
C ARG A 416 -20.66 4.12 -19.92
N ALA A 417 -21.29 2.96 -19.62
CA ALA A 417 -22.75 2.86 -19.60
C ALA A 417 -23.38 3.76 -18.52
N ARG A 418 -22.78 3.85 -17.33
CA ARG A 418 -23.22 4.77 -16.25
C ARG A 418 -23.05 6.24 -16.65
N GLU A 419 -21.93 6.59 -17.29
CA GLU A 419 -21.65 7.95 -17.79
C GLU A 419 -22.66 8.40 -18.86
N ILE A 420 -22.96 7.52 -19.83
CA ILE A 420 -23.92 7.80 -20.92
C ILE A 420 -25.36 7.88 -20.38
N ALA A 421 -25.74 7.00 -19.45
CA ALA A 421 -27.08 7.01 -18.85
C ALA A 421 -27.30 8.20 -17.91
N GLY A 422 -26.24 8.74 -17.29
CA GLY A 422 -26.32 9.79 -16.27
C GLY A 422 -26.84 9.35 -14.90
N GLU A 423 -27.44 8.16 -14.82
CA GLU A 423 -27.90 7.51 -13.59
C GLU A 423 -27.67 5.99 -13.62
N THR A 424 -27.59 5.36 -12.43
CA THR A 424 -27.34 3.91 -12.32
C THR A 424 -28.64 3.10 -12.53
N LEU A 425 -29.06 3.01 -13.80
CA LEU A 425 -30.22 2.23 -14.24
C LEU A 425 -30.13 0.74 -13.81
N PRO A 426 -31.26 0.06 -13.49
CA PRO A 426 -31.25 -1.33 -13.03
C PRO A 426 -30.51 -2.33 -13.95
N PRO A 427 -30.61 -2.27 -15.30
CA PRO A 427 -29.85 -3.18 -16.17
C PRO A 427 -28.33 -2.97 -16.11
N ILE A 428 -27.89 -1.74 -15.87
CA ILE A 428 -26.47 -1.38 -15.74
C ILE A 428 -25.94 -1.83 -14.37
N ARG A 429 -26.76 -1.77 -13.31
CA ARG A 429 -26.44 -2.37 -12.01
C ARG A 429 -26.26 -3.89 -12.13
N ALA A 430 -27.25 -4.60 -12.68
CA ALA A 430 -27.25 -6.06 -12.72
C ALA A 430 -26.02 -6.68 -13.43
N VAL A 431 -25.53 -6.05 -14.50
CA VAL A 431 -24.29 -6.48 -15.18
C VAL A 431 -23.04 -5.97 -14.45
N GLY A 432 -23.09 -4.82 -13.77
CA GLY A 432 -22.04 -4.42 -12.83
C GLY A 432 -21.84 -5.43 -11.70
N ASP A 433 -22.93 -5.91 -11.11
CA ASP A 433 -22.93 -6.96 -10.08
C ASP A 433 -22.41 -8.30 -10.64
N GLU A 434 -22.48 -8.52 -11.95
CA GLU A 434 -21.91 -9.66 -12.68
C GLU A 434 -20.41 -9.52 -12.91
N VAL A 435 -19.96 -8.33 -13.32
CA VAL A 435 -18.54 -7.97 -13.41
C VAL A 435 -17.86 -8.12 -12.05
N GLU A 436 -18.43 -7.59 -10.97
CA GLU A 436 -17.87 -7.74 -9.63
C GLU A 436 -17.80 -9.20 -9.17
N ARG A 437 -18.78 -10.04 -9.57
CA ARG A 437 -18.72 -11.50 -9.32
C ARG A 437 -17.59 -12.15 -10.13
N ALA A 438 -17.40 -11.78 -11.39
CA ALA A 438 -16.32 -12.31 -12.23
C ALA A 438 -14.93 -11.91 -11.72
N ILE A 439 -14.70 -10.63 -11.37
CA ILE A 439 -13.43 -10.15 -10.79
C ILE A 439 -13.12 -10.88 -9.48
N ARG A 440 -14.13 -11.02 -8.59
CA ARG A 440 -13.98 -11.76 -7.33
C ARG A 440 -13.61 -13.22 -7.59
N ALA A 441 -14.33 -13.90 -8.49
CA ALA A 441 -14.09 -15.29 -8.89
C ALA A 441 -12.73 -15.53 -9.57
N ALA A 442 -12.19 -14.53 -10.26
CA ALA A 442 -10.83 -14.53 -10.80
C ALA A 442 -9.78 -14.40 -9.68
N GLY A 443 -9.98 -13.50 -8.72
CA GLY A 443 -9.14 -13.36 -7.53
C GLY A 443 -9.12 -14.61 -6.63
N GLU A 444 -10.17 -15.43 -6.63
CA GLU A 444 -10.17 -16.73 -5.94
C GLU A 444 -9.30 -17.77 -6.67
N ARG A 445 -9.36 -17.80 -8.00
CA ARG A 445 -8.50 -18.67 -8.82
C ARG A 445 -7.03 -18.27 -8.72
N TRP A 446 -6.71 -16.98 -8.67
CA TRP A 446 -5.36 -16.51 -8.39
C TRP A 446 -4.82 -16.99 -7.04
N ARG A 447 -5.65 -17.01 -5.98
CA ARG A 447 -5.28 -17.61 -4.68
C ARG A 447 -5.02 -19.11 -4.79
N ALA A 448 -5.84 -19.84 -5.55
CA ALA A 448 -5.62 -21.27 -5.80
C ALA A 448 -4.30 -21.51 -6.57
N ILE A 449 -4.05 -20.76 -7.65
CA ILE A 449 -2.79 -20.82 -8.43
C ILE A 449 -1.57 -20.60 -7.53
N VAL A 450 -1.60 -19.61 -6.64
CA VAL A 450 -0.50 -19.36 -5.69
C VAL A 450 -0.32 -20.49 -4.68
N ALA A 451 -1.40 -21.12 -4.21
CA ALA A 451 -1.32 -22.28 -3.31
C ALA A 451 -0.74 -23.51 -4.02
N GLU A 452 -1.14 -23.78 -5.26
CA GLU A 452 -0.60 -24.90 -6.06
C GLU A 452 0.86 -24.66 -6.46
N LEU A 453 1.25 -23.41 -6.77
CA LEU A 453 2.66 -23.01 -6.96
C LEU A 453 3.49 -23.25 -5.70
N ALA A 454 2.97 -22.88 -4.52
CA ALA A 454 3.65 -23.12 -3.24
C ALA A 454 3.75 -24.62 -2.88
N ALA A 455 2.79 -25.43 -3.32
CA ALA A 455 2.83 -26.89 -3.24
C ALA A 455 3.66 -27.55 -4.36
N ASN A 456 4.24 -26.77 -5.29
CA ASN A 456 4.96 -27.22 -6.48
C ASN A 456 4.14 -28.19 -7.38
N ARG A 457 2.81 -28.03 -7.43
CA ARG A 457 1.89 -28.86 -8.21
C ARG A 457 1.60 -28.21 -9.57
N GLN A 458 2.48 -28.46 -10.54
CA GLN A 458 2.54 -27.69 -11.80
C GLN A 458 1.40 -28.04 -12.76
N HIS A 459 0.94 -29.30 -12.81
CA HIS A 459 -0.18 -29.68 -13.66
C HIS A 459 -1.50 -29.07 -13.14
N ALA A 460 -1.65 -28.99 -11.80
CA ALA A 460 -2.73 -28.25 -11.15
C ALA A 460 -2.67 -26.74 -11.45
N VAL A 461 -1.48 -26.14 -11.43
CA VAL A 461 -1.27 -24.73 -11.84
C VAL A 461 -1.68 -24.50 -13.29
N VAL A 462 -1.24 -25.33 -14.24
CA VAL A 462 -1.61 -25.18 -15.67
C VAL A 462 -3.13 -25.23 -15.84
N ARG A 463 -3.81 -26.23 -15.26
CA ARG A 463 -5.27 -26.35 -15.31
C ARG A 463 -5.98 -25.11 -14.77
N LEU A 464 -5.57 -24.62 -13.60
CA LEU A 464 -6.17 -23.43 -12.97
C LEU A 464 -5.88 -22.15 -13.76
N ALA A 465 -4.69 -22.02 -14.36
CA ALA A 465 -4.32 -20.89 -15.20
C ALA A 465 -5.14 -20.86 -16.49
N ASP A 466 -5.38 -22.01 -17.13
CA ASP A 466 -6.25 -22.11 -18.31
C ASP A 466 -7.74 -21.90 -17.97
N GLU A 467 -8.20 -22.33 -16.80
CA GLU A 467 -9.54 -21.97 -16.30
C GLU A 467 -9.68 -20.46 -16.07
N LEU A 468 -8.65 -19.82 -15.52
CA LEU A 468 -8.63 -18.37 -15.31
C LEU A 468 -8.52 -17.60 -16.64
N ALA A 469 -7.74 -18.10 -17.61
CA ALA A 469 -7.62 -17.48 -18.94
C ALA A 469 -8.95 -17.49 -19.74
N ARG A 470 -9.90 -18.36 -19.38
CA ARG A 470 -11.26 -18.37 -19.95
C ARG A 470 -12.25 -17.44 -19.23
N LEU A 471 -11.91 -16.93 -18.04
CA LEU A 471 -12.88 -16.29 -17.12
C LEU A 471 -12.45 -14.93 -16.57
N GLY A 472 -11.15 -14.61 -16.60
CA GLY A 472 -10.55 -13.43 -15.97
C GLY A 472 -9.15 -13.14 -16.47
N ALA A 473 -8.91 -13.23 -17.78
CA ALA A 473 -7.59 -13.08 -18.39
C ALA A 473 -6.97 -11.68 -18.24
N ASP A 474 -7.80 -10.65 -18.04
CA ASP A 474 -7.37 -9.27 -17.78
C ASP A 474 -7.28 -8.92 -16.29
N VAL A 475 -7.53 -9.88 -15.38
CA VAL A 475 -7.42 -9.68 -13.94
C VAL A 475 -5.98 -9.99 -13.49
N PRO A 476 -5.19 -8.99 -13.03
CA PRO A 476 -3.81 -9.22 -12.61
C PRO A 476 -3.74 -10.08 -11.35
N GLY A 477 -2.64 -10.82 -11.21
CA GLY A 477 -2.36 -11.63 -10.02
C GLY A 477 -1.86 -10.79 -8.84
N PRO A 478 -1.74 -11.41 -7.65
CA PRO A 478 -1.01 -10.80 -6.53
C PRO A 478 0.42 -10.45 -6.97
N ASP A 479 0.96 -9.40 -6.37
CA ASP A 479 2.28 -8.82 -6.70
C ASP A 479 2.42 -8.34 -8.16
N GLY A 480 1.30 -8.17 -8.88
CA GLY A 480 1.29 -7.75 -10.29
C GLY A 480 1.55 -8.86 -11.30
N ARG A 481 1.55 -10.13 -10.87
CA ARG A 481 1.85 -11.30 -11.74
C ARG A 481 0.94 -11.36 -12.96
N VAL A 482 1.53 -11.57 -14.14
CA VAL A 482 0.81 -11.75 -15.41
C VAL A 482 0.42 -13.22 -15.58
N LEU A 483 -0.82 -13.48 -16.02
CA LEU A 483 -1.34 -14.84 -16.14
C LEU A 483 -0.57 -15.69 -17.17
N ASP A 484 -0.24 -15.11 -18.32
CA ASP A 484 0.46 -15.81 -19.40
C ASP A 484 1.89 -16.20 -19.01
N GLU A 485 2.59 -15.38 -18.23
CA GLU A 485 3.93 -15.70 -17.70
C GLU A 485 3.87 -16.89 -16.74
N VAL A 486 2.91 -16.88 -15.79
CA VAL A 486 2.71 -17.97 -14.84
C VAL A 486 2.33 -19.27 -15.55
N ARG A 487 1.45 -19.18 -16.56
CA ARG A 487 1.04 -20.31 -17.39
C ARG A 487 2.22 -20.89 -18.19
N ALA A 488 2.98 -20.05 -18.88
CA ALA A 488 4.14 -20.49 -19.68
C ALA A 488 5.22 -21.13 -18.80
N ALA A 489 5.49 -20.56 -17.61
CA ALA A 489 6.46 -21.10 -16.66
C ALA A 489 6.02 -22.48 -16.11
N ALA A 490 4.73 -22.67 -15.80
CA ALA A 490 4.21 -23.96 -15.35
C ALA A 490 4.22 -25.01 -16.48
N GLN A 491 3.81 -24.63 -17.70
CA GLN A 491 3.88 -25.51 -18.88
C GLN A 491 5.31 -25.96 -19.20
N ALA A 492 6.31 -25.06 -19.08
CA ALA A 492 7.72 -25.39 -19.24
C ALA A 492 8.22 -26.39 -18.17
N ARG A 493 7.74 -26.28 -16.92
CA ARG A 493 8.07 -27.22 -15.84
C ARG A 493 7.43 -28.61 -16.06
N CYS A 494 6.18 -28.66 -16.51
CA CYS A 494 5.55 -29.93 -16.91
C CYS A 494 6.38 -30.60 -18.01
N ALA A 495 6.72 -29.90 -19.10
CA ALA A 495 7.50 -30.46 -20.20
C ALA A 495 8.92 -30.96 -19.78
N GLN A 496 9.56 -30.32 -18.79
CA GLN A 496 10.82 -30.79 -18.21
C GLN A 496 10.61 -32.05 -17.33
N THR A 497 9.51 -32.10 -16.59
CA THR A 497 9.10 -33.28 -15.79
C THR A 497 8.82 -34.47 -16.71
N ASP A 498 8.06 -34.26 -17.79
CA ASP A 498 7.76 -35.26 -18.82
C ASP A 498 9.04 -35.85 -19.45
N ASP A 499 10.10 -35.04 -19.61
CA ASP A 499 11.40 -35.51 -20.11
C ASP A 499 12.15 -36.36 -19.08
N LEU A 500 12.22 -35.92 -17.82
CA LEU A 500 12.83 -36.69 -16.75
C LEU A 500 12.11 -38.02 -16.51
N VAL A 501 10.77 -38.05 -16.59
CA VAL A 501 9.96 -39.27 -16.52
C VAL A 501 10.24 -40.17 -17.73
N ARG A 502 10.23 -39.63 -18.96
CA ARG A 502 10.56 -40.40 -20.17
C ARG A 502 11.98 -41.01 -20.11
N ARG A 503 12.94 -40.29 -19.54
CA ARG A 503 14.30 -40.77 -19.28
C ARG A 503 14.32 -41.82 -18.17
N ALA A 504 13.56 -41.65 -17.08
CA ALA A 504 13.44 -42.62 -16.01
C ALA A 504 12.87 -43.96 -16.50
N ARG A 505 11.84 -43.96 -17.37
CA ARG A 505 11.29 -45.18 -18.02
C ARG A 505 12.37 -46.01 -18.73
N ALA A 506 13.39 -45.35 -19.29
CA ALA A 506 14.49 -46.00 -20.01
C ALA A 506 15.64 -46.47 -19.10
N GLN A 507 15.52 -46.29 -17.77
CA GLN A 507 16.54 -46.65 -16.78
C GLN A 507 16.04 -47.73 -15.81
N SER A 508 16.96 -48.36 -15.10
CA SER A 508 16.68 -49.41 -14.12
C SER A 508 17.37 -49.16 -12.78
N GLY A 509 16.84 -49.76 -11.72
CA GLY A 509 17.41 -49.69 -10.38
C GLY A 509 17.55 -48.24 -9.86
N PRO A 510 18.69 -47.86 -9.26
CA PRO A 510 18.83 -46.59 -8.54
C PRO A 510 18.67 -45.35 -9.44
N GLU A 511 19.08 -45.42 -10.72
CA GLU A 511 19.03 -44.27 -11.63
C GLU A 511 17.59 -43.92 -12.05
N ARG A 512 16.71 -44.93 -12.19
CA ARG A 512 15.26 -44.70 -12.39
C ARG A 512 14.68 -43.91 -11.22
N ILE A 513 15.01 -44.32 -9.99
CA ILE A 513 14.52 -43.70 -8.75
C ILE A 513 15.10 -42.28 -8.61
N ARG A 514 16.37 -42.06 -8.99
CA ARG A 514 17.01 -40.75 -8.99
C ARG A 514 16.28 -39.78 -9.93
N LEU A 515 16.09 -40.17 -11.19
CA LEU A 515 15.38 -39.36 -12.20
C LEU A 515 13.91 -39.13 -11.84
N ALA A 516 13.22 -40.11 -11.25
CA ALA A 516 11.84 -39.96 -10.79
C ALA A 516 11.71 -38.97 -9.61
N ARG A 517 12.67 -38.97 -8.67
CA ARG A 517 12.74 -37.95 -7.60
C ARG A 517 13.11 -36.57 -8.13
N GLU A 518 13.97 -36.49 -9.14
CA GLU A 518 14.32 -35.26 -9.86
C GLU A 518 13.07 -34.66 -10.57
N ALA A 519 12.25 -35.51 -11.19
CA ALA A 519 10.96 -35.12 -11.77
C ALA A 519 9.98 -34.58 -10.71
N LEU A 520 9.82 -35.28 -9.57
CA LEU A 520 8.95 -34.83 -8.47
C LEU A 520 9.40 -33.51 -7.82
N ALA A 521 10.69 -33.17 -7.92
CA ALA A 521 11.20 -31.87 -7.50
C ALA A 521 10.83 -30.73 -8.48
N LEU A 522 10.50 -31.02 -9.74
CA LEU A 522 9.99 -30.04 -10.71
C LEU A 522 8.46 -29.92 -10.68
N ALA A 523 7.75 -31.05 -10.57
CA ALA A 523 6.30 -31.10 -10.39
C ALA A 523 5.89 -32.25 -9.45
N ALA A 524 5.39 -31.91 -8.26
CA ALA A 524 5.03 -32.88 -7.22
C ALA A 524 3.75 -33.68 -7.54
N ASP A 525 2.95 -33.21 -8.49
CA ASP A 525 1.66 -33.76 -8.93
C ASP A 525 1.74 -34.62 -10.20
N HIS A 526 2.94 -35.07 -10.60
CA HIS A 526 3.10 -35.99 -11.74
C HIS A 526 2.99 -37.45 -11.28
N ASP A 527 1.80 -38.05 -11.41
CA ASP A 527 1.46 -39.41 -10.94
C ASP A 527 2.52 -40.47 -11.27
N GLU A 528 2.91 -40.62 -12.54
CA GLU A 528 3.88 -41.64 -12.97
C GLU A 528 5.28 -41.46 -12.33
N ALA A 529 5.68 -40.23 -11.98
CA ALA A 529 6.92 -39.99 -11.27
C ALA A 529 6.85 -40.50 -9.83
N GLN A 530 5.67 -40.45 -9.21
CA GLN A 530 5.40 -41.07 -7.90
C GLN A 530 5.48 -42.59 -7.99
N GLU A 531 4.93 -43.21 -9.04
CA GLU A 531 5.03 -44.65 -9.29
C GLU A 531 6.48 -45.11 -9.51
N LEU A 532 7.23 -44.43 -10.38
CA LEU A 532 8.62 -44.77 -10.71
C LEU A 532 9.58 -44.58 -9.52
N ALA A 533 9.26 -43.66 -8.59
CA ALA A 533 10.00 -43.43 -7.35
C ALA A 533 9.58 -44.37 -6.19
N GLY A 534 8.30 -44.75 -6.11
CA GLY A 534 7.74 -45.58 -5.04
C GLY A 534 7.94 -47.09 -5.22
N THR A 535 8.25 -47.54 -6.44
CA THR A 535 8.43 -48.96 -6.81
C THR A 535 9.77 -49.56 -6.31
N SER A 536 10.01 -49.54 -5.00
CA SER A 536 11.26 -50.00 -4.36
C SER A 536 11.13 -50.50 -2.91
N SER A 537 10.13 -51.33 -2.60
CA SER A 537 10.10 -52.13 -1.36
C SER A 537 9.31 -53.45 -1.44
N SER A 538 9.38 -54.16 -2.58
CA SER A 538 8.78 -55.51 -2.72
C SER A 538 9.50 -56.33 -3.80
N GLY A 539 10.61 -56.98 -3.43
CA GLY A 539 11.33 -57.88 -4.32
C GLY A 539 12.66 -58.43 -3.76
N ALA A 540 12.71 -59.75 -3.56
CA ALA A 540 13.89 -60.60 -3.51
C ALA A 540 15.08 -60.23 -2.58
N HIS A 541 15.06 -60.70 -1.33
CA HIS A 541 15.91 -61.83 -0.93
C HIS A 541 15.50 -62.51 0.38
N GLN A 542 15.38 -63.84 0.37
CA GLN A 542 15.49 -64.71 1.55
C GLN A 542 16.74 -65.59 1.38
N PRO A 543 17.67 -65.58 2.35
CA PRO A 543 18.62 -66.68 2.57
C PRO A 543 18.22 -67.55 3.78
N GLN A 544 18.86 -68.71 3.90
CA GLN A 544 18.51 -69.80 4.83
C GLN A 544 19.19 -69.69 6.22
N PRO A 545 18.71 -70.41 7.26
CA PRO A 545 19.23 -70.32 8.63
C PRO A 545 20.36 -71.33 8.98
N GLN A 546 20.89 -71.18 10.21
CA GLN A 546 21.87 -72.02 10.95
C GLN A 546 23.37 -71.67 10.79
N PRO A 547 24.25 -72.00 11.78
CA PRO A 547 24.01 -72.55 13.13
C PRO A 547 24.54 -71.67 14.29
N GLN A 548 24.19 -72.01 15.54
CA GLN A 548 24.76 -71.43 16.78
C GLN A 548 25.84 -72.33 17.41
N PRO A 549 26.76 -71.76 18.21
CA PRO A 549 27.24 -72.48 19.40
C PRO A 549 27.45 -71.61 20.68
N GLN A 550 26.54 -71.76 21.65
CA GLN A 550 26.75 -71.88 23.12
C GLN A 550 27.52 -70.81 23.97
N PRO A 551 27.37 -70.77 25.32
CA PRO A 551 27.42 -69.49 26.08
C PRO A 551 28.28 -69.41 27.38
N GLN A 552 28.64 -68.15 27.76
CA GLN A 552 28.86 -67.64 29.15
C GLN A 552 30.04 -68.25 29.99
N PRO A 553 30.34 -67.84 31.26
CA PRO A 553 29.87 -66.70 32.11
C PRO A 553 31.00 -65.88 32.83
N GLN A 554 30.61 -65.05 33.84
CA GLN A 554 31.37 -64.58 35.03
C GLN A 554 32.09 -63.17 34.98
N PRO A 555 32.59 -62.57 36.11
CA PRO A 555 31.74 -61.79 37.03
C PRO A 555 32.34 -60.46 37.63
N GLN A 556 31.52 -59.80 38.46
CA GLN A 556 31.75 -58.82 39.57
C GLN A 556 33.16 -58.32 39.95
N PRO A 557 33.26 -57.07 40.48
CA PRO A 557 33.53 -56.96 41.94
C PRO A 557 32.78 -55.85 42.72
N GLN A 558 32.70 -56.06 44.05
CA GLN A 558 32.49 -55.05 45.13
C GLN A 558 33.85 -54.85 45.87
N PRO A 559 34.00 -54.02 46.95
CA PRO A 559 33.11 -53.07 47.64
C PRO A 559 33.71 -51.65 47.86
N GLN A 560 33.05 -50.82 48.69
CA GLN A 560 33.51 -49.48 49.14
C GLN A 560 34.51 -49.56 50.33
N PRO A 561 35.03 -48.42 50.84
CA PRO A 561 34.37 -47.83 52.02
C PRO A 561 34.38 -46.27 52.16
N SER A 562 33.34 -45.74 52.81
CA SER A 562 33.28 -44.72 53.90
C SER A 562 34.12 -43.41 53.91
N ALA A 563 33.70 -42.30 54.53
CA ALA A 563 32.36 -41.81 54.96
C ALA A 563 32.45 -40.38 55.57
N SER A 564 31.41 -39.54 55.38
CA SER A 564 30.84 -38.49 56.28
C SER A 564 29.83 -37.66 55.46
N ALA A 565 28.52 -37.57 55.77
CA ALA A 565 27.84 -37.01 56.96
C ALA A 565 28.05 -35.48 57.06
N SER A 566 27.05 -34.59 57.13
CA SER A 566 25.58 -34.67 57.34
C SER A 566 24.92 -33.34 56.88
N ALA A 567 23.60 -33.12 56.70
CA ALA A 567 22.40 -33.98 56.61
C ALA A 567 21.19 -33.18 56.03
N SER A 568 20.19 -33.90 55.49
CA SER A 568 18.70 -33.71 55.61
C SER A 568 18.02 -32.31 55.57
N THR A 569 16.81 -32.08 55.01
CA THR A 569 15.79 -32.85 54.24
C THR A 569 14.80 -31.81 53.64
N ALA A 570 14.28 -31.92 52.39
CA ALA A 570 13.12 -32.70 51.93
C ALA A 570 11.75 -32.34 52.59
N THR A 571 10.57 -32.32 51.92
CA THR A 571 10.22 -32.37 50.48
C THR A 571 8.77 -31.87 50.22
N ALA A 572 8.55 -31.39 48.99
CA ALA A 572 7.35 -30.93 48.27
C ALA A 572 5.90 -31.41 48.58
N ALA A 573 4.96 -30.49 48.30
CA ALA A 573 3.72 -30.57 47.49
C ALA A 573 2.67 -31.70 47.63
N SER A 574 1.38 -31.31 47.60
CA SER A 574 0.36 -31.77 46.63
C SER A 574 -0.95 -30.96 46.73
N ASP A 575 -1.85 -31.12 45.75
CA ASP A 575 -3.01 -30.25 45.47
C ASP A 575 -4.38 -30.70 46.02
N ALA A 576 -5.30 -29.72 46.10
CA ALA A 576 -6.78 -29.76 45.98
C ALA A 576 -7.66 -30.87 46.62
N ALA A 577 -8.73 -30.48 47.37
CA ALA A 577 -10.15 -30.58 46.93
C ALA A 577 -11.23 -30.27 48.03
N ALA A 578 -12.42 -29.84 47.56
CA ALA A 578 -13.79 -30.06 48.07
C ALA A 578 -14.27 -29.66 49.51
N ALA A 579 -14.92 -28.48 49.60
CA ALA A 579 -16.33 -28.22 49.99
C ALA A 579 -17.04 -28.76 51.29
N VAL A 580 -18.05 -27.96 51.74
CA VAL A 580 -19.30 -28.24 52.51
C VAL A 580 -19.43 -27.76 53.98
N GLY A 581 -20.38 -26.82 54.19
CA GLY A 581 -21.16 -26.59 55.45
C GLY A 581 -20.55 -25.68 56.55
N SER A 582 -21.33 -25.01 57.43
CA SER A 582 -22.78 -24.70 57.43
C SER A 582 -23.12 -23.64 58.52
N GLY A 583 -24.17 -22.80 58.30
CA GLY A 583 -24.82 -21.93 59.31
C GLY A 583 -24.13 -20.56 59.59
N ALA A 584 -24.84 -19.49 59.97
CA ALA A 584 -26.30 -19.29 60.10
C ALA A 584 -26.74 -17.82 59.93
N ASP A 585 -28.03 -17.61 59.64
CA ASP A 585 -28.80 -16.34 59.50
C ASP A 585 -29.11 -15.69 60.90
N PRO A 586 -29.74 -14.48 61.06
CA PRO A 586 -30.76 -13.89 60.18
C PRO A 586 -30.74 -12.38 59.85
N LEU A 587 -31.35 -12.11 58.68
CA LEU A 587 -32.13 -10.94 58.21
C LEU A 587 -33.09 -10.27 59.27
N PRO A 588 -33.69 -9.05 59.06
CA PRO A 588 -34.38 -8.69 57.81
C PRO A 588 -34.62 -7.20 57.37
N ALA A 589 -35.23 -7.12 56.18
CA ALA A 589 -36.26 -6.15 55.72
C ALA A 589 -35.84 -4.93 54.87
N SER A 590 -36.69 -4.64 53.87
CA SER A 590 -36.51 -3.65 52.80
C SER A 590 -37.66 -2.63 52.79
N ASN A 591 -37.45 -1.44 52.20
CA ASN A 591 -38.49 -0.85 51.34
C ASN A 591 -37.99 0.26 50.38
N ARG A 592 -38.86 0.65 49.42
CA ARG A 592 -38.61 1.61 48.32
C ARG A 592 -39.85 2.54 48.14
N PRO A 593 -39.87 3.42 47.12
CA PRO A 593 -39.60 4.86 47.20
C PRO A 593 -40.85 5.77 47.39
N GLY A 594 -40.62 7.07 47.61
CA GLY A 594 -41.66 8.12 47.61
C GLY A 594 -41.38 9.26 46.60
N ARG A 595 -42.44 9.92 46.11
CA ARG A 595 -42.41 11.09 45.18
C ARG A 595 -42.44 12.43 45.95
N PRO A 596 -42.06 13.57 45.33
CA PRO A 596 -42.01 14.88 46.00
C PRO A 596 -43.31 15.71 45.85
N PRO A 597 -43.51 16.75 46.67
CA PRO A 597 -44.44 17.84 46.39
C PRO A 597 -43.81 18.93 45.50
N ALA A 598 -44.66 19.76 44.88
CA ALA A 598 -44.26 20.99 44.20
C ALA A 598 -44.93 22.21 44.86
N GLY A 599 -44.25 23.36 44.89
CA GLY A 599 -44.77 24.59 45.50
C GLY A 599 -44.01 25.83 45.01
N GLN A 600 -44.74 26.78 44.46
CA GLN A 600 -44.33 28.07 43.88
C GLN A 600 -44.79 29.24 44.79
N PRO A 601 -44.49 30.54 44.52
CA PRO A 601 -43.39 31.17 43.76
C PRO A 601 -42.82 32.44 44.49
N ALA A 602 -42.20 33.34 43.69
CA ALA A 602 -42.03 34.80 43.89
C ALA A 602 -40.75 35.31 44.59
N GLY A 603 -40.24 36.46 44.09
CA GLY A 603 -39.06 37.16 44.64
C GLY A 603 -38.11 37.80 43.60
N GLN A 604 -38.58 38.72 42.76
CA GLN A 604 -37.69 39.64 42.01
C GLN A 604 -37.39 40.90 42.83
N PRO A 605 -36.19 41.49 42.64
CA PRO A 605 -36.12 42.92 42.33
C PRO A 605 -35.34 43.20 41.02
N SER A 606 -35.45 44.42 40.48
CA SER A 606 -34.99 44.77 39.12
C SER A 606 -34.07 46.00 39.06
N GLY A 607 -33.16 46.03 38.08
CA GLY A 607 -32.23 47.13 37.79
C GLY A 607 -30.88 47.03 38.54
N GLN A 608 -29.75 47.56 38.07
CA GLN A 608 -29.38 48.29 36.84
C GLN A 608 -27.83 48.16 36.67
N ARG A 609 -27.16 48.42 35.54
CA ARG A 609 -27.51 48.86 34.17
C ARG A 609 -26.35 48.50 33.20
N VAL A 610 -26.68 48.10 31.96
CA VAL A 610 -25.85 48.09 30.71
C VAL A 610 -24.33 47.84 30.82
N GLU A 611 -23.89 46.72 30.25
CA GLU A 611 -22.81 46.72 29.25
C GLU A 611 -23.25 45.88 28.04
N ALA A 612 -23.15 46.44 26.83
CA ALA A 612 -23.50 45.76 25.59
C ALA A 612 -22.22 45.36 24.85
N GLY A 613 -21.95 44.07 24.72
CA GLY A 613 -20.68 43.58 24.14
C GLY A 613 -20.56 42.08 23.92
N ARG A 614 -21.65 41.31 24.08
CA ARG A 614 -21.72 39.89 23.68
C ARG A 614 -23.02 39.64 22.93
N THR A 615 -22.91 39.50 21.62
CA THR A 615 -23.90 38.74 20.84
C THR A 615 -24.07 37.37 21.49
N ALA A 616 -25.31 36.93 21.67
CA ALA A 616 -25.57 35.56 22.06
C ALA A 616 -25.12 34.65 20.91
N GLU A 617 -23.95 34.03 21.07
CA GLU A 617 -23.44 33.03 20.14
C GLU A 617 -24.33 31.79 20.30
N ALA A 618 -25.37 31.73 19.45
CA ALA A 618 -26.28 30.59 19.40
C ALA A 618 -25.43 29.35 19.09
N GLU A 619 -25.44 28.40 20.03
CA GLU A 619 -24.65 27.18 19.99
C GLU A 619 -24.90 26.45 18.67
N ARG A 620 -23.99 26.61 17.70
CA ARG A 620 -24.17 26.07 16.35
C ARG A 620 -24.14 24.55 16.42
N VAL A 621 -25.31 23.94 16.39
CA VAL A 621 -25.46 22.49 16.26
C VAL A 621 -24.84 22.08 14.93
N VAL A 622 -23.65 21.47 14.98
CA VAL A 622 -23.00 20.88 13.81
C VAL A 622 -23.71 19.58 13.51
N GLU A 623 -24.32 19.48 12.33
CA GLU A 623 -24.93 18.24 11.86
C GLU A 623 -23.85 17.14 11.69
N PRO A 624 -24.17 15.87 12.00
CA PRO A 624 -23.22 14.78 11.85
C PRO A 624 -22.87 14.54 10.36
N PRO A 625 -21.69 13.97 10.07
CA PRO A 625 -21.39 13.47 8.72
C PRO A 625 -22.32 12.31 8.39
N SER A 626 -22.65 12.13 7.10
CA SER A 626 -23.63 11.13 6.67
C SER A 626 -23.00 9.97 5.91
N GLY A 627 -23.64 8.80 5.90
CA GLY A 627 -23.17 7.64 5.12
C GLY A 627 -21.76 7.17 5.50
N VAL A 628 -21.44 7.11 6.80
CA VAL A 628 -20.20 6.49 7.27
C VAL A 628 -20.15 5.03 6.81
N ALA A 629 -19.05 4.61 6.21
CA ALA A 629 -18.81 3.27 5.70
C ALA A 629 -17.36 2.85 5.98
N ALA A 630 -17.18 1.75 6.71
CA ALA A 630 -15.88 1.11 6.90
C ALA A 630 -15.76 -0.16 6.04
N ARG A 631 -14.61 -0.35 5.41
CA ARG A 631 -14.28 -1.53 4.59
C ARG A 631 -12.82 -1.92 4.75
N TRP A 632 -12.48 -3.18 4.50
CA TRP A 632 -11.08 -3.57 4.36
C TRP A 632 -10.46 -2.91 3.11
N ASP A 633 -9.20 -2.50 3.22
CA ASP A 633 -8.32 -2.15 2.11
C ASP A 633 -6.90 -2.63 2.44
N GLY A 634 -6.27 -3.40 1.54
CA GLY A 634 -5.02 -4.09 1.85
C GLY A 634 -5.09 -4.89 3.17
N ALA A 635 -4.31 -4.45 4.17
CA ALA A 635 -4.25 -5.02 5.52
C ALA A 635 -4.97 -4.18 6.60
N SER A 636 -5.57 -3.04 6.22
CA SER A 636 -6.13 -2.01 7.10
C SER A 636 -7.64 -1.85 6.88
N VAL A 637 -8.32 -1.12 7.76
CA VAL A 637 -9.71 -0.69 7.53
C VAL A 637 -9.73 0.75 7.04
N VAL A 638 -10.29 1.01 5.86
CA VAL A 638 -10.58 2.37 5.38
C VAL A 638 -11.99 2.76 5.81
N ILE A 639 -12.09 3.87 6.54
CA ILE A 639 -13.35 4.49 6.98
C ILE A 639 -13.58 5.72 6.11
N SER A 640 -14.76 5.82 5.52
CA SER A 640 -15.16 6.90 4.60
C SER A 640 -16.54 7.44 4.96
N TRP A 641 -16.83 8.70 4.63
CA TRP A 641 -18.13 9.34 4.90
C TRP A 641 -18.43 10.45 3.89
N ARG A 642 -19.64 10.99 3.91
CA ARG A 642 -19.98 12.26 3.26
C ARG A 642 -19.79 13.41 4.25
N PRO A 643 -19.40 14.62 3.79
CA PRO A 643 -19.28 15.80 4.66
C PRO A 643 -20.51 16.08 5.52
N THR A 644 -20.32 16.83 6.60
CA THR A 644 -21.45 17.54 7.24
C THR A 644 -22.04 18.56 6.27
N THR A 645 -23.35 18.77 6.33
CA THR A 645 -24.07 19.83 5.60
C THR A 645 -23.96 21.19 6.28
N THR A 646 -23.34 21.26 7.47
CA THR A 646 -23.13 22.51 8.21
C THR A 646 -22.09 23.37 7.49
N PRO A 647 -22.37 24.65 7.15
CA PRO A 647 -21.39 25.52 6.50
C PRO A 647 -20.22 25.87 7.42
N GLY A 648 -18.99 25.68 6.94
CA GLY A 648 -17.73 26.02 7.61
C GLY A 648 -16.60 25.06 7.25
N GLU A 649 -15.39 25.31 7.79
CA GLU A 649 -14.26 24.39 7.60
C GLU A 649 -14.39 23.19 8.55
N ALA A 650 -14.76 22.04 8.00
CA ALA A 650 -15.07 20.85 8.78
C ALA A 650 -13.84 19.96 9.02
N ARG A 651 -13.54 19.73 10.31
CA ARG A 651 -12.60 18.69 10.78
C ARG A 651 -13.39 17.50 11.33
N TYR A 652 -12.95 16.29 11.04
CA TYR A 652 -13.57 15.04 11.48
C TYR A 652 -12.67 14.33 12.48
N ARG A 653 -13.22 13.96 13.63
CA ARG A 653 -12.57 13.07 14.62
C ARG A 653 -13.15 11.67 14.47
N ILE A 654 -12.27 10.68 14.34
CA ILE A 654 -12.65 9.28 14.12
C ILE A 654 -12.22 8.45 15.33
N ARG A 655 -13.12 7.59 15.81
CA ARG A 655 -12.86 6.62 16.89
C ARG A 655 -13.30 5.23 16.45
N ARG A 656 -12.55 4.24 16.90
CA ARG A 656 -12.91 2.81 16.86
C ARG A 656 -13.51 2.43 18.21
N ILE A 657 -14.66 1.76 18.21
CA ILE A 657 -15.21 1.10 19.38
C ILE A 657 -14.70 -0.34 19.36
N THR A 658 -13.88 -0.73 20.35
CA THR A 658 -13.41 -2.12 20.47
C THR A 658 -14.47 -3.01 21.12
N ALA A 659 -14.34 -4.34 21.00
CA ALA A 659 -15.37 -5.31 21.43
C ALA A 659 -15.61 -5.35 22.96
N ASP A 660 -14.78 -4.66 23.73
CA ASP A 660 -14.91 -4.35 25.16
C ASP A 660 -15.79 -3.11 25.44
N GLY A 661 -16.31 -2.45 24.40
CA GLY A 661 -17.07 -1.20 24.47
C GLY A 661 -16.22 0.07 24.57
N ASN A 662 -14.89 -0.04 24.62
CA ASN A 662 -14.01 1.12 24.79
C ASN A 662 -13.77 1.88 23.47
N SER A 663 -13.81 3.21 23.52
CA SER A 663 -13.49 4.06 22.36
C SER A 663 -11.99 4.37 22.28
N ARG A 664 -11.33 3.99 21.18
CA ARG A 664 -9.94 4.35 20.86
C ARG A 664 -9.91 5.35 19.71
N ALA A 665 -9.05 6.37 19.79
CA ALA A 665 -8.92 7.34 18.70
C ALA A 665 -8.20 6.72 17.50
N VAL A 666 -8.73 6.95 16.30
CA VAL A 666 -8.10 6.57 15.01
C VAL A 666 -7.32 7.76 14.45
N GLY A 667 -7.93 8.94 14.49
CA GLY A 667 -7.28 10.18 14.06
C GLY A 667 -8.22 11.38 14.00
N VAL A 668 -7.69 12.49 13.51
CA VAL A 668 -8.44 13.70 13.15
C VAL A 668 -7.98 14.15 11.76
N THR A 669 -8.91 14.45 10.86
CA THR A 669 -8.62 14.83 9.46
C THR A 669 -9.67 15.78 8.92
N SER A 670 -9.33 16.64 7.96
CA SER A 670 -10.28 17.43 7.17
C SER A 670 -10.78 16.68 5.92
N ALA A 671 -10.10 15.62 5.51
CA ALA A 671 -10.55 14.73 4.44
C ALA A 671 -11.76 13.89 4.89
N THR A 672 -12.52 13.36 3.93
CA THR A 672 -13.72 12.52 4.18
C THR A 672 -13.41 11.02 4.20
N THR A 673 -12.15 10.67 4.45
CA THR A 673 -11.65 9.29 4.54
C THR A 673 -10.45 9.22 5.48
N ILE A 674 -10.27 8.09 6.16
CA ILE A 674 -9.09 7.78 6.97
C ILE A 674 -8.83 6.27 6.99
N GLU A 675 -7.57 5.88 7.21
CA GLU A 675 -7.16 4.48 7.35
C GLU A 675 -6.89 4.13 8.82
N ASP A 676 -7.40 2.99 9.27
CA ASP A 676 -7.09 2.36 10.55
C ASP A 676 -6.34 1.03 10.32
N GLY A 677 -5.00 1.12 10.34
CA GLY A 677 -4.11 -0.05 10.32
C GLY A 677 -4.01 -0.79 11.66
N GLY A 678 -4.77 -0.39 12.68
CA GLY A 678 -4.77 -0.97 14.03
C GLY A 678 -5.79 -2.10 14.24
N VAL A 679 -6.34 -2.67 13.17
CA VAL A 679 -7.32 -3.77 13.20
C VAL A 679 -6.74 -5.00 12.50
N PHE A 680 -6.77 -6.16 13.15
CA PHE A 680 -6.19 -7.39 12.61
C PHE A 680 -7.05 -8.00 11.49
N ARG A 681 -6.45 -8.18 10.31
CA ARG A 681 -7.07 -8.86 9.16
C ARG A 681 -7.47 -10.29 9.55
N GLY A 682 -8.78 -10.56 9.58
CA GLY A 682 -9.36 -11.83 10.07
C GLY A 682 -10.31 -11.65 11.26
N ALA A 683 -10.24 -10.51 11.97
CA ALA A 683 -11.32 -10.07 12.85
C ALA A 683 -12.50 -9.50 12.02
N SER A 684 -13.67 -9.40 12.64
CA SER A 684 -14.75 -8.55 12.13
C SER A 684 -14.31 -7.08 12.12
N ILE A 685 -14.82 -6.29 11.17
CA ILE A 685 -14.59 -4.84 11.18
C ILE A 685 -15.31 -4.26 12.42
N PRO A 686 -14.59 -3.54 13.31
CA PRO A 686 -15.17 -2.96 14.52
C PRO A 686 -16.10 -1.79 14.20
N GLU A 687 -16.90 -1.35 15.19
CA GLU A 687 -17.73 -0.16 15.05
C GLU A 687 -16.86 1.11 15.03
N TYR A 688 -17.27 2.11 14.25
CA TYR A 688 -16.60 3.41 14.16
C TYR A 688 -17.56 4.57 14.43
N GLU A 689 -17.09 5.56 15.19
CA GLU A 689 -17.68 6.89 15.32
C GLU A 689 -16.93 7.89 14.43
N VAL A 690 -17.65 8.70 13.65
CA VAL A 690 -17.13 9.90 12.98
C VAL A 690 -17.88 11.13 13.51
N ILE A 691 -17.13 12.11 14.00
CA ILE A 691 -17.64 13.33 14.63
C ILE A 691 -17.13 14.54 13.83
N ALA A 692 -18.02 15.31 13.22
CA ALA A 692 -17.65 16.56 12.55
C ALA A 692 -17.46 17.68 13.58
N GLY A 693 -16.64 18.68 13.27
CA GLY A 693 -16.48 19.89 14.07
C GLY A 693 -16.11 21.09 13.22
N ILE A 694 -16.69 22.24 13.54
CA ILE A 694 -16.57 23.51 12.84
C ILE A 694 -16.48 24.60 13.90
N ASP A 695 -15.59 25.59 13.72
CA ASP A 695 -15.41 26.79 14.56
C ASP A 695 -15.18 26.57 16.07
N GLY A 696 -15.08 25.32 16.55
CA GLY A 696 -14.97 24.98 17.96
C GLY A 696 -16.02 23.95 18.41
N ALA A 697 -17.23 24.04 17.85
CA ALA A 697 -18.32 23.10 18.06
C ALA A 697 -18.04 21.72 17.43
N TRP A 698 -18.73 20.70 17.94
CA TRP A 698 -18.66 19.32 17.45
C TRP A 698 -20.06 18.70 17.34
N SER A 699 -20.24 17.82 16.37
CA SER A 699 -21.50 17.13 16.10
C SER A 699 -21.78 16.01 17.09
N ARG A 700 -22.97 15.40 16.97
CA ARG A 700 -23.18 14.03 17.47
C ARG A 700 -22.34 13.03 16.63
N PRO A 701 -21.95 11.86 17.17
CA PRO A 701 -21.25 10.85 16.38
C PRO A 701 -22.17 10.20 15.34
N ALA A 702 -21.72 10.13 14.09
CA ALA A 702 -22.25 9.21 13.10
C ALA A 702 -21.57 7.84 13.25
N ARG A 703 -22.32 6.74 13.17
CA ARG A 703 -21.83 5.38 13.44
C ARG A 703 -21.80 4.51 12.18
N TRP A 704 -20.78 3.64 12.09
CA TRP A 704 -20.80 2.46 11.22
C TRP A 704 -20.58 1.19 12.07
N PRO A 705 -21.42 0.14 11.93
CA PRO A 705 -22.65 0.11 11.16
C PRO A 705 -23.66 1.15 11.69
N SER A 706 -24.49 1.70 10.80
CA SER A 706 -25.56 2.60 11.23
C SER A 706 -26.52 1.82 12.14
N PRO A 707 -26.96 2.36 13.28
CA PRO A 707 -27.99 1.71 14.09
C PRO A 707 -29.23 1.51 13.22
N ALA A 708 -29.75 0.27 13.22
CA ALA A 708 -30.98 -0.04 12.51
C ALA A 708 -32.14 0.76 13.15
N PRO A 709 -33.05 1.37 12.36
CA PRO A 709 -34.19 2.07 12.92
C PRO A 709 -35.06 1.08 13.68
N THR A 710 -35.16 1.25 14.99
CA THR A 710 -36.03 0.42 15.83
C THR A 710 -37.48 0.61 15.40
N LEU A 711 -38.02 -0.36 14.67
CA LEU A 711 -39.44 -0.42 14.36
C LEU A 711 -40.20 -0.57 15.68
N VAL A 712 -40.72 0.54 16.20
CA VAL A 712 -41.67 0.53 17.31
C VAL A 712 -42.92 -0.21 16.80
N PRO A 713 -43.27 -1.38 17.36
CA PRO A 713 -44.45 -2.10 16.90
C PRO A 713 -45.68 -1.27 17.26
N THR A 714 -46.36 -0.76 16.24
CA THR A 714 -47.67 -0.11 16.41
C THR A 714 -48.64 -1.18 16.93
N PRO A 715 -49.32 -0.97 18.08
CA PRO A 715 -50.11 -2.03 18.70
C PRO A 715 -51.36 -2.35 17.87
N THR A 716 -51.28 -3.42 17.07
CA THR A 716 -52.43 -4.00 16.37
C THR A 716 -53.45 -4.54 17.39
N PRO A 717 -54.75 -4.18 17.29
CA PRO A 717 -55.77 -4.68 18.21
C PRO A 717 -55.98 -6.19 18.07
N VAL A 718 -56.27 -6.85 19.19
CA VAL A 718 -56.30 -8.32 19.31
C VAL A 718 -57.69 -8.90 18.99
N PRO A 719 -57.82 -9.81 18.02
CA PRO A 719 -58.98 -10.71 17.92
C PRO A 719 -58.83 -11.92 18.84
N ILE A 720 -59.95 -12.40 19.37
CA ILE A 720 -60.01 -13.43 20.44
C ILE A 720 -59.77 -14.85 19.89
N ALA A 721 -59.14 -15.71 20.69
CA ALA A 721 -58.79 -17.08 20.34
C ALA A 721 -59.91 -18.12 20.63
N THR A 722 -59.84 -19.27 19.95
CA THR A 722 -60.57 -20.51 20.28
C THR A 722 -59.63 -21.73 20.22
N PRO A 723 -59.78 -22.75 21.08
CA PRO A 723 -58.72 -23.75 21.36
C PRO A 723 -58.81 -25.09 20.59
N VAL A 724 -57.77 -25.91 20.77
CA VAL A 724 -57.53 -27.27 20.22
C VAL A 724 -58.36 -28.36 20.93
N PRO A 725 -58.48 -29.57 20.37
CA PRO A 725 -57.74 -30.71 20.97
C PRO A 725 -57.13 -31.73 19.98
N GLY A 726 -56.13 -32.51 20.43
CA GLY A 726 -55.68 -33.78 19.83
C GLY A 726 -56.24 -34.99 20.61
N PRO A 727 -55.52 -36.13 20.80
CA PRO A 727 -54.24 -36.59 20.21
C PRO A 727 -54.25 -38.08 19.73
N ALA A 728 -53.13 -38.61 19.21
CA ALA A 728 -52.82 -40.06 19.07
C ALA A 728 -51.29 -40.31 18.89
N ALA A 729 -50.82 -41.57 18.96
CA ALA A 729 -49.40 -41.93 19.14
C ALA A 729 -48.76 -42.88 18.09
N ALA A 730 -47.45 -43.14 18.24
CA ALA A 730 -46.53 -43.94 17.39
C ALA A 730 -46.65 -45.49 17.64
N PRO A 731 -45.75 -46.43 17.24
CA PRO A 731 -44.40 -46.33 16.60
C PRO A 731 -44.08 -47.39 15.49
N GLY A 732 -42.82 -47.53 15.03
CA GLY A 732 -42.33 -48.80 14.43
C GLY A 732 -41.17 -48.77 13.39
N THR A 733 -40.01 -49.31 13.78
CA THR A 733 -38.78 -49.67 13.01
C THR A 733 -38.90 -50.52 11.73
N GLY A 734 -37.93 -50.43 10.79
CA GLY A 734 -37.51 -51.56 9.91
C GLY A 734 -37.02 -51.24 8.47
N PRO A 735 -35.90 -51.80 7.95
CA PRO A 735 -35.37 -51.52 6.58
C PRO A 735 -35.12 -52.75 5.66
N ALA A 736 -35.16 -52.59 4.31
CA ALA A 736 -34.42 -53.46 3.34
C ALA A 736 -34.44 -53.01 1.84
N ARG A 737 -33.23 -52.97 1.22
CA ARG A 737 -32.78 -53.48 -0.12
C ARG A 737 -33.49 -53.13 -1.47
N ALA A 738 -32.68 -53.07 -2.54
CA ALA A 738 -33.03 -52.86 -3.97
C ALA A 738 -33.46 -54.15 -4.74
N PRO A 739 -33.81 -54.08 -6.06
CA PRO A 739 -32.81 -54.42 -7.09
C PRO A 739 -32.91 -53.73 -8.49
N GLU A 740 -32.08 -54.19 -9.43
CA GLU A 740 -31.83 -53.82 -10.85
C GLU A 740 -32.83 -54.48 -11.87
N PRO A 741 -32.75 -54.27 -13.22
CA PRO A 741 -31.95 -55.18 -14.09
C PRO A 741 -31.42 -54.69 -15.49
N ALA A 742 -30.16 -55.05 -15.81
CA ALA A 742 -29.65 -55.79 -16.99
C ALA A 742 -30.08 -55.62 -18.51
N ARG A 743 -29.06 -55.39 -19.39
CA ARG A 743 -28.63 -56.19 -20.61
C ARG A 743 -29.45 -56.15 -21.95
N ASP A 744 -28.98 -56.61 -23.14
CA ASP A 744 -27.73 -57.29 -23.61
C ASP A 744 -27.39 -57.11 -25.14
N ALA A 745 -26.25 -57.69 -25.58
CA ALA A 745 -25.85 -58.14 -26.95
C ALA A 745 -25.50 -57.13 -28.08
N ALA A 746 -24.80 -57.46 -29.19
CA ALA A 746 -23.59 -58.29 -29.52
C ALA A 746 -23.57 -58.67 -31.04
N THR A 747 -22.39 -58.98 -31.64
CA THR A 747 -22.08 -60.02 -32.70
C THR A 747 -20.80 -59.69 -33.54
N ARG A 748 -20.14 -60.71 -34.14
CA ARG A 748 -18.87 -60.72 -34.95
C ARG A 748 -19.20 -61.38 -36.35
N PRO A 749 -18.33 -61.99 -37.22
CA PRO A 749 -16.86 -61.96 -37.44
C PRO A 749 -16.38 -61.83 -38.94
N GLU A 750 -15.05 -61.68 -39.14
CA GLU A 750 -14.13 -62.29 -40.17
C GLU A 750 -14.47 -62.35 -41.70
N PRO A 751 -13.54 -62.76 -42.63
CA PRO A 751 -12.10 -63.06 -42.52
C PRO A 751 -11.19 -62.25 -43.52
N ALA A 752 -9.93 -62.66 -43.72
CA ALA A 752 -8.86 -61.96 -44.47
C ALA A 752 -8.42 -62.63 -45.80
N ALA A 753 -7.60 -61.93 -46.63
CA ALA A 753 -6.50 -62.54 -47.43
C ALA A 753 -5.56 -61.53 -48.15
N ALA A 754 -4.24 -61.63 -47.88
CA ALA A 754 -3.05 -61.41 -48.76
C ALA A 754 -2.82 -60.02 -49.45
N THR A 755 -1.60 -59.57 -49.84
CA THR A 755 -0.24 -60.20 -49.90
C THR A 755 0.90 -59.19 -49.60
N SER A 756 1.97 -59.68 -48.93
CA SER A 756 3.36 -59.20 -48.73
C SER A 756 3.87 -57.79 -49.08
N GLY A 757 4.65 -57.23 -48.14
CA GLY A 757 5.59 -56.10 -48.33
C GLY A 757 6.56 -55.90 -47.15
N ALA A 758 7.50 -56.86 -46.98
CA ALA A 758 8.73 -56.86 -46.14
C ALA A 758 9.27 -55.50 -45.58
N HIS A 759 9.93 -55.39 -44.41
CA HIS A 759 10.41 -56.26 -43.31
C HIS A 759 10.96 -55.31 -42.20
N ALA A 760 11.33 -55.62 -40.94
CA ALA A 760 11.19 -56.71 -39.93
C ALA A 760 11.57 -56.06 -38.55
N GLU A 761 11.68 -56.66 -37.35
CA GLU A 761 11.55 -58.03 -36.81
C GLU A 761 11.24 -57.95 -35.28
N SER A 762 10.58 -58.96 -34.67
CA SER A 762 10.34 -59.28 -33.22
C SER A 762 10.23 -58.18 -32.13
N GLY A 763 9.34 -58.24 -31.13
CA GLY A 763 8.52 -59.34 -30.57
C GLY A 763 9.16 -59.96 -29.30
N GLY A 764 8.49 -60.29 -28.20
CA GLY A 764 7.08 -60.14 -27.75
C GLY A 764 7.04 -59.91 -26.20
N HIS A 765 5.97 -59.44 -25.56
CA HIS A 765 4.69 -60.11 -25.27
C HIS A 765 4.77 -61.31 -24.32
N VAL A 766 4.08 -61.26 -23.16
CA VAL A 766 3.40 -62.37 -22.43
C VAL A 766 2.75 -61.86 -21.12
N GLU A 767 1.48 -62.21 -20.91
CA GLU A 767 0.67 -62.10 -19.67
C GLU A 767 0.39 -63.53 -19.13
N PRO A 768 -0.42 -63.84 -18.08
CA PRO A 768 -1.10 -62.99 -17.09
C PRO A 768 -1.03 -63.47 -15.59
N GLY A 769 -1.42 -62.56 -14.69
CA GLY A 769 -2.40 -62.75 -13.59
C GLY A 769 -2.27 -63.84 -12.49
N ARG A 770 -2.40 -63.41 -11.22
CA ARG A 770 -3.05 -64.24 -10.17
C ARG A 770 -3.75 -63.44 -9.04
N ARG A 771 -4.97 -63.88 -8.71
CA ARG A 771 -5.88 -63.42 -7.62
C ARG A 771 -5.33 -63.61 -6.20
N VAL A 772 -5.57 -62.64 -5.31
CA VAL A 772 -5.93 -62.83 -3.87
C VAL A 772 -6.96 -61.76 -3.45
N GLU A 773 -7.85 -62.09 -2.50
CA GLU A 773 -8.92 -61.23 -1.92
C GLU A 773 -8.42 -60.42 -0.68
N PRO A 774 -9.14 -59.39 -0.20
CA PRO A 774 -8.63 -58.44 0.80
C PRO A 774 -8.77 -58.89 2.25
N GLY A 775 -7.86 -58.41 3.11
CA GLY A 775 -7.97 -58.45 4.56
C GLY A 775 -8.00 -57.03 5.14
N ALA A 776 -9.07 -56.68 5.86
CA ALA A 776 -9.15 -55.45 6.63
C ALA A 776 -8.75 -55.73 8.09
N HIS A 777 -8.02 -54.82 8.75
CA HIS A 777 -8.06 -54.66 10.21
C HIS A 777 -7.41 -53.35 10.71
N ALA A 778 -8.04 -52.79 11.75
CA ALA A 778 -7.48 -51.97 12.83
C ALA A 778 -6.82 -50.61 12.55
N GLU A 779 -7.34 -49.59 13.23
CA GLU A 779 -6.59 -48.39 13.63
C GLU A 779 -5.48 -48.77 14.63
N SER A 780 -4.37 -48.02 14.65
CA SER A 780 -3.49 -47.95 15.82
C SER A 780 -2.65 -46.67 15.81
N ALA A 781 -2.76 -45.87 16.87
CA ALA A 781 -2.01 -44.62 17.02
C ALA A 781 -0.67 -44.89 17.73
N ALA A 782 0.42 -44.91 16.96
CA ALA A 782 1.77 -45.14 17.49
C ALA A 782 2.45 -43.82 17.91
N ARG A 783 2.36 -43.48 19.20
CA ARG A 783 3.22 -42.46 19.84
C ARG A 783 4.66 -42.99 19.89
N VAL A 784 5.59 -42.31 19.23
CA VAL A 784 7.03 -42.57 19.35
C VAL A 784 7.67 -41.45 20.13
N GLU A 785 8.26 -41.78 21.28
CA GLU A 785 9.13 -40.87 22.01
C GLU A 785 10.55 -40.97 21.47
N ALA A 786 11.16 -39.83 21.17
CA ALA A 786 12.58 -39.72 20.88
C ALA A 786 13.25 -38.87 21.98
N GLY A 787 14.34 -39.38 22.54
CA GLY A 787 15.11 -38.68 23.57
C GLY A 787 15.78 -37.40 23.05
N PRO A 788 16.24 -36.51 23.96
CA PRO A 788 16.71 -35.18 23.58
C PRO A 788 18.03 -35.23 22.78
N PRO A 789 18.08 -34.68 21.55
CA PRO A 789 19.33 -34.43 20.86
C PRO A 789 20.00 -33.19 21.47
N SER A 790 20.95 -33.38 22.39
CA SER A 790 21.84 -32.32 22.86
C SER A 790 22.73 -31.84 21.71
N GLY A 791 22.33 -30.75 21.06
CA GLY A 791 23.06 -30.12 19.97
C GLY A 791 22.14 -29.25 19.13
N LEU A 792 22.09 -27.95 19.43
CA LEU A 792 21.42 -26.98 18.55
C LEU A 792 22.16 -26.96 17.19
N PRO A 793 21.46 -27.07 16.05
CA PRO A 793 22.10 -26.98 14.76
C PRO A 793 22.63 -25.56 14.54
N LEU A 794 23.93 -25.42 14.27
CA LEU A 794 24.52 -24.16 13.82
C LEU A 794 23.99 -23.85 12.41
N PHE A 795 22.93 -23.05 12.35
CA PHE A 795 22.34 -22.58 11.11
C PHE A 795 23.28 -21.58 10.41
N VAL A 796 23.60 -21.86 9.15
CA VAL A 796 24.48 -21.00 8.34
C VAL A 796 23.79 -19.66 8.09
N VAL A 797 24.48 -18.56 8.43
CA VAL A 797 24.00 -17.20 8.14
C VAL A 797 24.08 -16.97 6.63
N PRO A 798 22.99 -16.56 5.95
CA PRO A 798 23.04 -16.28 4.52
C PRO A 798 23.97 -15.11 4.18
N PRO A 799 24.56 -15.08 2.97
CA PRO A 799 25.36 -13.95 2.53
C PRO A 799 24.52 -12.65 2.51
N PRO A 800 25.12 -11.49 2.82
CA PRO A 800 24.40 -10.22 2.83
C PRO A 800 23.93 -9.83 1.43
N GLY A 801 22.89 -9.00 1.38
CA GLY A 801 22.46 -8.31 0.17
C GLY A 801 23.48 -7.25 -0.31
N PRO A 802 23.17 -6.53 -1.41
CA PRO A 802 24.04 -5.46 -1.91
C PRO A 802 24.21 -4.37 -0.84
N HIS A 803 25.45 -3.95 -0.60
CA HIS A 803 25.79 -2.95 0.41
C HIS A 803 25.16 -1.59 0.10
N THR A 804 24.63 -0.95 1.14
CA THR A 804 23.93 0.34 1.08
C THR A 804 24.50 1.33 2.10
N ALA A 805 24.04 2.58 2.08
CA ALA A 805 24.35 3.56 3.13
C ALA A 805 23.65 3.27 4.49
N ALA A 806 22.83 2.22 4.58
CA ALA A 806 22.26 1.74 5.84
C ALA A 806 23.10 0.61 6.47
N ASP A 807 24.04 0.01 5.74
CA ASP A 807 24.97 -1.00 6.27
C ASP A 807 26.09 -0.38 7.13
N ASP A 808 26.34 0.93 6.98
CA ASP A 808 27.22 1.72 7.87
C ASP A 808 26.62 1.87 9.30
N VAL A 809 25.36 1.47 9.50
CA VAL A 809 24.73 1.40 10.82
C VAL A 809 25.19 0.13 11.54
N GLY A 810 25.93 0.33 12.63
CA GLY A 810 26.46 -0.77 13.46
C GLY A 810 25.39 -1.73 14.03
N PRO A 811 25.83 -2.90 14.54
CA PRO A 811 24.94 -3.96 15.00
C PRO A 811 24.01 -3.49 16.12
N VAL A 812 22.85 -4.13 16.22
CA VAL A 812 21.79 -3.84 17.19
C VAL A 812 22.18 -4.33 18.59
N PRO A 813 22.46 -3.44 19.56
CA PRO A 813 22.74 -3.83 20.93
C PRO A 813 21.48 -4.30 21.68
N ASP A 814 21.69 -5.10 22.74
CA ASP A 814 20.69 -5.38 23.77
C ASP A 814 19.40 -6.09 23.25
N LEU A 815 19.55 -6.91 22.21
CA LEU A 815 18.48 -7.71 21.60
C LEU A 815 18.02 -8.84 22.55
N ARG A 816 16.79 -8.74 23.07
CA ARG A 816 16.22 -9.63 24.09
C ARG A 816 14.70 -9.76 23.97
N MET A 817 14.10 -10.72 24.69
CA MET A 817 12.64 -10.80 24.86
C MET A 817 12.20 -10.16 26.18
N VAL A 818 11.12 -9.38 26.16
CA VAL A 818 10.45 -8.82 27.34
C VAL A 818 8.94 -8.96 27.12
N ASP A 819 8.20 -9.57 28.05
CA ASP A 819 6.73 -9.73 28.00
C ASP A 819 6.15 -10.21 26.64
N GLY A 820 6.85 -11.15 26.00
CA GLY A 820 6.48 -11.71 24.68
C GLY A 820 6.81 -10.83 23.48
N ARG A 821 7.48 -9.69 23.68
CA ARG A 821 7.95 -8.76 22.66
C ARG A 821 9.45 -8.88 22.46
N LEU A 822 9.90 -8.65 21.23
CA LEU A 822 11.31 -8.52 20.89
C LEU A 822 11.74 -7.07 21.10
N CYS A 823 12.70 -6.87 21.99
CA CYS A 823 13.21 -5.58 22.40
C CYS A 823 14.70 -5.46 22.06
N TRP A 824 15.14 -4.27 21.68
CA TRP A 824 16.52 -3.91 21.40
C TRP A 824 16.79 -2.44 21.72
N THR A 825 18.07 -2.06 21.80
CA THR A 825 18.47 -0.65 21.83
C THR A 825 18.77 -0.18 20.39
N TRP A 826 18.26 0.99 20.00
CA TRP A 826 18.38 1.50 18.63
C TRP A 826 19.82 1.94 18.30
N PRO A 827 20.42 1.48 17.19
CA PRO A 827 21.71 1.99 16.72
C PRO A 827 21.70 3.49 16.43
N VAL A 828 22.84 4.16 16.65
CA VAL A 828 22.97 5.61 16.41
C VAL A 828 22.72 5.93 14.93
N GLY A 829 21.85 6.91 14.66
CA GLY A 829 21.44 7.30 13.30
C GLY A 829 20.29 6.46 12.71
N CYS A 830 19.89 5.37 13.36
CA CYS A 830 18.79 4.52 12.93
C CYS A 830 17.47 4.95 13.60
N THR A 831 16.44 5.23 12.81
CA THR A 831 15.09 5.63 13.29
C THR A 831 13.97 4.72 12.78
N GLU A 832 14.27 3.94 11.74
CA GLU A 832 13.38 2.99 11.09
C GLU A 832 14.16 1.68 10.89
N MET A 833 13.49 0.53 11.02
CA MET A 833 14.13 -0.77 10.96
C MET A 833 13.18 -1.80 10.36
N MET A 834 13.66 -2.65 9.44
CA MET A 834 12.87 -3.76 8.92
C MET A 834 13.09 -5.00 9.79
N VAL A 835 12.05 -5.42 10.51
CA VAL A 835 12.04 -6.71 11.22
C VAL A 835 11.43 -7.74 10.30
N THR A 836 12.20 -8.77 9.98
CA THR A 836 11.88 -9.82 9.01
C THR A 836 11.90 -11.16 9.74
N ALA A 837 10.83 -11.96 9.65
CA ALA A 837 10.72 -13.20 10.41
C ALA A 837 10.10 -14.36 9.61
N ARG A 838 10.67 -15.57 9.71
CA ARG A 838 10.18 -16.80 9.06
C ARG A 838 10.44 -18.04 9.93
N ALA A 839 9.72 -19.13 9.71
CA ALA A 839 9.68 -20.27 10.62
C ALA A 839 10.70 -21.40 10.32
N ASP A 840 11.36 -21.31 9.17
CA ASP A 840 12.07 -22.40 8.50
C ASP A 840 13.60 -22.19 8.36
N LEU A 841 14.07 -20.94 8.23
CA LEU A 841 15.50 -20.61 8.09
C LEU A 841 15.82 -19.15 8.46
N PRO A 842 17.07 -18.78 8.80
CA PRO A 842 17.45 -17.39 9.10
C PRO A 842 17.27 -16.47 7.88
N PRO A 843 16.59 -15.31 8.01
CA PRO A 843 16.46 -14.40 6.87
C PRO A 843 17.80 -13.83 6.39
N ALA A 844 17.96 -13.86 5.07
CA ALA A 844 19.03 -13.28 4.29
C ALA A 844 18.83 -11.77 4.07
N GLY A 845 17.60 -11.33 3.76
CA GLY A 845 17.32 -9.95 3.34
C GLY A 845 16.01 -9.37 3.86
N ALA A 846 15.93 -8.04 3.91
CA ALA A 846 14.82 -7.30 4.53
C ALA A 846 13.44 -7.44 3.85
N GLN A 847 13.39 -7.98 2.63
CA GLN A 847 12.17 -8.16 1.82
C GLN A 847 12.12 -9.57 1.20
N GLU A 848 12.61 -10.57 1.93
CA GLU A 848 12.78 -11.92 1.42
C GLU A 848 11.45 -12.67 1.20
N LEU A 849 11.34 -13.39 0.09
CA LEU A 849 10.13 -14.13 -0.27
C LEU A 849 9.85 -15.28 0.72
N GLY A 850 8.61 -15.35 1.20
CA GLY A 850 8.19 -16.30 2.24
C GLY A 850 8.40 -15.80 3.68
N SER A 851 9.02 -14.62 3.86
CA SER A 851 9.17 -14.00 5.19
C SER A 851 8.01 -13.06 5.54
N THR A 852 7.78 -12.87 6.84
CA THR A 852 6.93 -11.82 7.39
C THR A 852 7.77 -10.59 7.74
N THR A 853 7.78 -9.62 6.82
CA THR A 853 8.49 -8.33 6.98
C THR A 853 7.55 -7.27 7.55
N ARG A 854 8.04 -6.47 8.50
CA ARG A 854 7.41 -5.22 8.98
C ARG A 854 8.44 -4.11 9.13
N LYS A 855 8.09 -2.90 8.71
CA LYS A 855 8.83 -1.69 9.12
C LYS A 855 8.40 -1.32 10.55
N VAL A 856 9.38 -1.09 11.40
CA VAL A 856 9.25 -0.57 12.75
C VAL A 856 9.87 0.83 12.77
N THR A 857 9.27 1.77 13.48
CA THR A 857 9.88 3.08 13.79
C THR A 857 10.18 3.14 15.27
N ASN A 858 11.19 3.91 15.69
CA ASN A 858 11.50 4.11 17.11
C ASN A 858 10.27 4.59 17.90
N THR A 859 9.58 5.63 17.43
CA THR A 859 8.35 6.15 18.05
C THR A 859 7.28 5.08 18.26
N ARG A 860 7.09 4.16 17.29
CA ARG A 860 6.08 3.11 17.41
C ARG A 860 6.54 1.98 18.33
N TYR A 861 7.83 1.63 18.27
CA TYR A 861 8.48 0.65 19.13
C TYR A 861 8.44 1.06 20.61
N ASP A 862 8.71 2.33 20.91
CA ASP A 862 8.67 2.89 22.25
C ASP A 862 7.23 2.88 22.81
N ILE A 863 6.24 3.32 22.02
CA ILE A 863 4.80 3.29 22.38
C ILE A 863 4.30 1.86 22.63
N ASP A 864 4.79 0.87 21.88
CA ASP A 864 4.40 -0.53 22.04
C ASP A 864 5.22 -1.29 23.10
N GLY A 865 6.25 -0.69 23.69
CA GLY A 865 7.14 -1.37 24.65
C GLY A 865 7.90 -2.55 24.02
N GLY A 866 8.25 -2.46 22.74
CA GLY A 866 8.90 -3.53 21.97
C GLY A 866 8.02 -4.16 20.90
N PHE A 867 8.67 -4.86 19.95
CA PHE A 867 8.01 -5.40 18.76
C PHE A 867 7.31 -6.74 19.05
N LEU A 868 5.99 -6.80 18.79
CA LEU A 868 5.22 -8.04 18.93
C LEU A 868 5.51 -8.98 17.74
N LEU A 869 6.19 -10.09 18.04
CA LEU A 869 6.45 -11.16 17.07
C LEU A 869 5.15 -11.94 16.73
N PRO A 870 5.08 -12.58 15.54
CA PRO A 870 4.08 -13.61 15.25
C PRO A 870 4.03 -14.69 16.34
N ALA A 871 2.89 -15.40 16.47
CA ALA A 871 2.74 -16.49 17.44
C ALA A 871 3.37 -17.83 16.98
N VAL A 872 3.71 -17.97 15.70
CA VAL A 872 4.32 -19.18 15.12
C VAL A 872 5.70 -19.43 15.74
N ARG A 873 6.00 -20.69 16.12
CA ARG A 873 7.33 -21.13 16.58
C ARG A 873 7.72 -22.46 15.93
N PRO A 874 9.01 -22.76 15.73
CA PRO A 874 10.15 -21.85 15.90
C PRO A 874 10.07 -20.63 14.95
N LEU A 875 10.80 -19.57 15.27
CA LEU A 875 10.78 -18.34 14.47
C LEU A 875 12.18 -17.73 14.39
N HIS A 876 12.79 -17.78 13.21
CA HIS A 876 13.98 -17.02 12.90
C HIS A 876 13.60 -15.56 12.59
N VAL A 877 14.36 -14.62 13.14
CA VAL A 877 14.14 -13.18 12.98
C VAL A 877 15.46 -12.48 12.63
N ALA A 878 15.39 -11.54 11.70
CA ALA A 878 16.49 -10.65 11.33
C ALA A 878 16.02 -9.20 11.34
N LEU A 879 16.89 -8.30 11.79
CA LEU A 879 16.66 -6.88 11.94
C LEU A 879 17.62 -6.12 11.02
N PHE A 880 17.08 -5.42 10.03
CA PHE A 880 17.86 -4.64 9.06
C PHE A 880 17.66 -3.16 9.35
N ALA A 881 18.75 -2.43 9.59
CA ALA A 881 18.71 -1.00 9.84
C ALA A 881 18.18 -0.24 8.61
N CYS A 882 17.61 0.95 8.84
CA CYS A 882 17.24 1.86 7.76
C CYS A 882 17.70 3.28 8.06
N VAL A 883 18.15 3.98 7.00
CA VAL A 883 18.51 5.40 7.04
C VAL A 883 17.77 6.14 5.92
N ARG A 884 17.57 7.46 6.09
CA ARG A 884 16.96 8.29 5.04
C ARG A 884 18.00 9.04 4.23
N VAL A 885 18.20 8.63 2.98
CA VAL A 885 19.07 9.34 2.02
C VAL A 885 18.19 10.24 1.16
N ARG A 886 18.39 11.55 1.25
CA ARG A 886 17.63 12.59 0.50
C ARG A 886 16.10 12.58 0.70
N GLY A 887 15.59 11.81 1.68
CA GLY A 887 14.17 11.63 1.99
C GLY A 887 13.64 10.23 1.68
N GLU A 888 14.35 9.47 0.85
CA GLU A 888 14.03 8.07 0.50
C GLU A 888 14.56 7.13 1.58
N LEU A 889 13.85 6.02 1.81
CA LEU A 889 14.21 5.01 2.81
C LEU A 889 15.20 4.00 2.21
N VAL A 890 16.43 4.00 2.69
CA VAL A 890 17.45 3.01 2.35
C VAL A 890 17.50 1.97 3.47
N VAL A 891 17.53 0.69 3.09
CA VAL A 891 17.51 -0.46 4.02
C VAL A 891 18.80 -1.26 3.85
N ALA A 892 19.41 -1.70 4.95
CA ALA A 892 20.67 -2.41 4.94
C ALA A 892 20.59 -3.74 4.16
N GLY A 893 21.63 -4.06 3.39
CA GLY A 893 21.82 -5.39 2.80
C GLY A 893 22.16 -6.45 3.85
N THR A 894 22.74 -6.03 4.96
CA THR A 894 23.17 -6.85 6.09
C THR A 894 22.21 -6.69 7.27
N ALA A 895 21.84 -7.79 7.92
CA ALA A 895 21.07 -7.71 9.16
C ALA A 895 21.97 -7.24 10.31
N ALA A 896 21.63 -6.10 10.90
CA ALA A 896 22.30 -5.53 12.07
C ALA A 896 22.01 -6.33 13.36
N GLY A 897 20.97 -7.18 13.38
CA GLY A 897 20.74 -8.16 14.44
C GLY A 897 20.02 -9.41 13.91
N ARG A 898 20.27 -10.58 14.50
CA ARG A 898 19.59 -11.84 14.19
C ARG A 898 19.31 -12.63 15.47
N CYS A 899 18.19 -13.34 15.52
CA CYS A 899 17.83 -14.21 16.62
C CYS A 899 16.86 -15.33 16.20
N LEU A 900 16.90 -16.46 16.91
CA LEU A 900 15.91 -17.54 16.84
C LEU A 900 15.07 -17.50 18.11
N VAL A 901 13.74 -17.56 17.97
CA VAL A 901 12.81 -17.84 19.07
C VAL A 901 12.35 -19.29 18.99
N ASP A 902 12.61 -20.06 20.05
CA ASP A 902 12.29 -21.48 20.14
C ASP A 902 10.80 -21.76 20.48
N PRO A 903 10.33 -23.02 20.43
CA PRO A 903 8.95 -23.38 20.78
C PRO A 903 8.51 -23.09 22.23
N ALA A 904 9.45 -22.89 23.16
CA ALA A 904 9.17 -22.47 24.54
C ALA A 904 9.16 -20.94 24.70
N GLY A 905 9.55 -20.19 23.67
CA GLY A 905 9.67 -18.73 23.70
C GLY A 905 11.05 -18.21 24.09
N GLY A 906 12.03 -19.09 24.28
CA GLY A 906 13.43 -18.72 24.54
C GLY A 906 14.07 -18.04 23.32
N LEU A 907 14.98 -17.09 23.56
CA LEU A 907 15.66 -16.32 22.53
C LEU A 907 17.14 -16.70 22.44
N THR A 908 17.57 -17.21 21.30
CA THR A 908 19.00 -17.35 20.96
C THR A 908 19.39 -16.23 19.99
N VAL A 909 20.21 -15.28 20.45
CA VAL A 909 20.82 -14.25 19.59
C VAL A 909 21.92 -14.88 18.75
N VAL A 910 21.98 -14.51 17.46
CA VAL A 910 22.93 -15.06 16.48
C VAL A 910 23.96 -13.99 16.16
N GLY A 911 25.19 -14.17 16.66
CA GLY A 911 26.30 -13.27 16.38
C GLY A 911 26.84 -13.42 14.95
N PRO A 912 27.56 -12.41 14.43
CA PRO A 912 28.29 -12.55 13.17
C PRO A 912 29.53 -13.45 13.35
N GLU A 913 29.66 -14.46 12.49
CA GLU A 913 30.90 -15.26 12.37
C GLU A 913 32.05 -14.37 11.87
N PRO A 914 33.25 -14.43 12.49
CA PRO A 914 34.39 -13.61 12.08
C PRO A 914 35.04 -14.17 10.81
N HIS A 915 34.51 -13.81 9.64
CA HIS A 915 35.11 -14.14 8.35
C HIS A 915 36.49 -13.49 8.20
N GLY A 916 37.54 -14.32 8.13
CA GLY A 916 38.91 -13.89 8.35
C GLY A 916 39.56 -13.14 7.18
N GLY A 917 40.24 -12.03 7.52
CA GLY A 917 41.31 -11.45 6.70
C GLY A 917 42.69 -11.98 7.13
N ALA A 918 43.67 -11.96 6.21
CA ALA A 918 45.02 -12.45 6.49
C ALA A 918 45.72 -11.66 7.61
N GLY A 919 46.49 -12.36 8.46
CA GLY A 919 46.94 -11.83 9.74
C GLY A 919 48.13 -10.86 9.69
N ALA A 920 48.19 -9.98 10.69
CA ALA A 920 49.38 -9.30 11.16
C ALA A 920 49.56 -9.62 12.66
N ALA A 921 50.78 -9.98 13.08
CA ALA A 921 51.03 -10.50 14.42
C ALA A 921 51.31 -9.40 15.45
N ALA A 922 50.79 -9.57 16.67
CA ALA A 922 51.21 -8.85 17.87
C ALA A 922 51.38 -9.85 19.02
N ALA A 923 52.56 -9.84 19.64
CA ALA A 923 53.04 -10.85 20.58
C ALA A 923 52.09 -11.18 21.75
N GLY A 924 51.93 -12.49 22.03
CA GLY A 924 51.34 -12.95 23.28
C GLY A 924 52.41 -13.26 24.35
N VAL A 925 51.98 -13.41 25.60
CA VAL A 925 52.76 -14.04 26.67
C VAL A 925 51.84 -15.03 27.38
N ALA A 926 52.19 -16.32 27.36
CA ALA A 926 51.60 -17.31 28.25
C ALA A 926 52.35 -17.27 29.60
N GLY A 927 51.61 -17.23 30.72
CA GLY A 927 52.20 -17.09 32.05
C GLY A 927 51.30 -17.66 33.14
N SER A 928 51.50 -18.93 33.47
CA SER A 928 50.76 -19.63 34.53
C SER A 928 51.19 -19.18 35.92
N ASN A 929 50.23 -18.85 36.79
CA ASN A 929 50.20 -19.23 38.21
C ASN A 929 48.79 -18.94 38.77
N GLN A 930 48.12 -19.91 39.38
CA GLN A 930 48.26 -20.26 40.81
C GLN A 930 47.99 -19.08 41.74
N GLY A 931 46.83 -19.11 42.43
CA GLY A 931 46.65 -18.37 43.68
C GLY A 931 47.31 -19.10 44.85
N PRO A 932 47.46 -18.40 45.98
CA PRO A 932 46.75 -18.80 47.19
C PRO A 932 45.76 -17.69 47.58
N GLU A 933 44.53 -17.98 48.00
CA GLU A 933 44.12 -18.76 49.19
C GLU A 933 44.58 -18.08 50.51
N ARG A 934 43.66 -17.37 51.19
CA ARG A 934 43.17 -17.68 52.55
C ARG A 934 42.38 -16.53 53.19
N THR A 935 41.33 -16.91 53.91
CA THR A 935 40.68 -16.23 55.07
C THR A 935 40.30 -14.74 54.96
N THR A 936 39.10 -14.34 55.36
CA THR A 936 38.15 -14.97 56.30
C THR A 936 36.71 -14.64 55.93
#